data_AF-A0A829Y716-F1
#
_entry.id   AF-A0A829Y716-F1
#
_cell.length_a   1.000
_cell.length_b   1.000
_cell.length_c   1.000
_cell.angle_alpha   90.00
_cell.angle_beta   90.00
_cell.angle_gamma   90.00
#
_symmetry.space_group_name_H-M   'P 1'
#
loop_
_entity.id
_entity.type
_entity.pdbx_description
1 polymer ?
#
loop_
_entity_poly.entity_id
_entity_poly.type
_entity_poly.pdbx_seq_one_letter_code
_entity_poly.pdbx_strand_id
1 'polypeptide(L)'
;MADFSGLDRLWLSLLRAPVSMWARPHVLPEDLRARYAQRERPICYVLSESAIADLVVLEKVCAAHGLPAPSQALKKPLPSESVLFLERRAGFWGDRTDYRISDSMRSLVAAAFDDPTLDVDLIPVTVLWGRAPNRKDSWLRILLSENWERVGRFRRLLSLMVNGRNLFVQFGEPVSLRAAVNEGTDKARTVRRLTRALRLNLARQRAATLGPDLSHRRTMATQVLRAGAVRRAMADEMRSKKISRREALKLAQDYVWEIAANYSHIFVAFMAKGLSWFWTRLYDGVELHHVEQLQKVIDGNEVIYVPCHRSHIDYLLLSYVIYYKGYAIPHIAAGINLNMAGVGRFLRKGGAFFMRRSFKGNALYTMVFMKYLGLMMARGHSIEYFIEGGRSRTGRLLQPKTGMLSMTLRSYLRDPRRPIVFLPVYFGYERLIEGKTYVNEMLGKPKEKESIFTMLRTLPALRKRFGKVHVSFGEAIHLNEILKRHDPDGRHLVEKIERPAWLSPAVDELATRIMTNINGAACVAPMNLIATALLATPKQSMLESDLARQLELYASLLRQAPYSSLIWVTEIDGASIVRHGERMGVIQRLKHQLGDVMQMTEENSVLMTYFRNNVLHLMALPSLIACCFLNNRTMRTEDIQRLMWRIYPYVRDELFLRWTEEEMSAVTLETLDDLANHGLLESVEAGAQWRRPPTGSAEAVQLSNLAQVTVQIIERYYLVIAVLLKHGSGRISQDALETQCQLMAQRMSLLYELNSPEFHDKILFKNFIDLLRARNVLGVNAEGRLTYTDMLPAVADDAQLVLHEQIRNSVLQVTHR
;
A
#
# COMPACT_ATOMS: atom_id res chain seq x y z
N MET A 1 -14.72 -46.95 1.04
CA MET A 1 -14.65 -46.69 2.50
C MET A 1 -13.33 -47.20 3.02
N ALA A 2 -12.25 -46.39 3.04
CA ALA A 2 -10.90 -46.93 3.25
C ALA A 2 -9.98 -46.19 4.23
N ASP A 3 -10.30 -44.96 4.69
CA ASP A 3 -9.22 -44.08 5.21
C ASP A 3 -9.20 -43.84 6.73
N PHE A 4 -10.20 -44.28 7.51
CA PHE A 4 -10.19 -44.15 8.98
C PHE A 4 -10.52 -45.47 9.67
N SER A 5 -9.67 -45.88 10.61
CA SER A 5 -9.87 -47.07 11.46
C SER A 5 -10.92 -46.82 12.55
N GLY A 6 -11.45 -47.90 13.17
CA GLY A 6 -12.39 -47.77 14.30
C GLY A 6 -11.82 -47.00 15.50
N LEU A 7 -10.50 -47.05 15.70
CA LEU A 7 -9.78 -46.28 16.72
C LEU A 7 -9.75 -44.78 16.41
N ASP A 8 -9.68 -44.40 15.13
CA ASP A 8 -9.67 -43.00 14.71
C ASP A 8 -11.02 -42.33 15.01
N ARG A 9 -12.13 -43.08 14.90
CA ARG A 9 -13.48 -42.62 15.28
C ARG A 9 -13.63 -42.35 16.78
N LEU A 10 -13.02 -43.18 17.62
CA LEU A 10 -13.01 -42.98 19.06
C LEU A 10 -12.20 -41.73 19.44
N TRP A 11 -11.05 -41.50 18.78
CA TRP A 11 -10.28 -40.27 18.97
C TRP A 11 -10.97 -39.01 18.45
N LEU A 12 -11.70 -39.10 17.34
CA LEU A 12 -12.56 -38.01 16.85
C LEU A 12 -13.54 -37.57 17.94
N SER A 13 -14.21 -38.51 18.61
CA SER A 13 -15.12 -38.17 19.72
C SER A 13 -14.40 -37.54 20.92
N LEU A 14 -13.20 -38.02 21.27
CA LEU A 14 -12.43 -37.52 22.41
C LEU A 14 -11.84 -36.12 22.18
N LEU A 15 -11.46 -35.78 20.94
CA LEU A 15 -10.84 -34.49 20.62
C LEU A 15 -11.85 -33.37 20.34
N ARG A 16 -13.11 -33.70 20.02
CA ARG A 16 -14.16 -32.71 19.76
C ARG A 16 -14.39 -31.74 20.92
N ALA A 17 -14.49 -32.24 22.15
CA ALA A 17 -14.72 -31.42 23.34
C ALA A 17 -13.57 -30.45 23.68
N PRO A 18 -12.29 -30.88 23.76
CA PRO A 18 -11.19 -29.94 24.05
C PRO A 18 -10.95 -28.94 22.90
N VAL A 19 -11.12 -29.34 21.64
CA VAL A 19 -11.00 -28.42 20.49
C VAL A 19 -12.17 -27.44 20.45
N SER A 20 -13.40 -27.87 20.76
CA SER A 20 -14.56 -26.98 20.82
C SER A 20 -14.42 -25.94 21.94
N MET A 21 -13.84 -26.30 23.08
CA MET A 21 -13.65 -25.39 24.22
C MET A 21 -12.47 -24.42 24.04
N TRP A 22 -11.33 -24.90 23.52
CA TRP A 22 -10.07 -24.13 23.56
C TRP A 22 -9.66 -23.52 22.21
N ALA A 23 -9.92 -24.20 21.09
CA ALA A 23 -9.47 -23.71 19.79
C ALA A 23 -10.29 -22.49 19.36
N ARG A 24 -9.62 -21.40 19.01
CA ARG A 24 -10.25 -20.23 18.36
C ARG A 24 -9.57 -20.05 17.00
N PRO A 25 -9.96 -20.86 15.99
CA PRO A 25 -9.36 -20.76 14.68
C PRO A 25 -9.64 -19.38 14.09
N HIS A 26 -8.61 -18.76 13.54
CA HIS A 26 -8.78 -17.64 12.63
C HIS A 26 -9.06 -18.21 11.24
N VAL A 27 -10.16 -17.79 10.64
CA VAL A 27 -10.71 -18.41 9.44
C VAL A 27 -10.58 -17.43 8.28
N LEU A 28 -10.06 -17.92 7.15
CA LEU A 28 -9.84 -17.13 5.94
C LEU A 28 -10.49 -17.83 4.74
N PRO A 29 -11.23 -17.11 3.88
CA PRO A 29 -11.68 -15.71 4.05
C PRO A 29 -12.65 -15.55 5.23
N GLU A 30 -12.79 -14.32 5.76
CA GLU A 30 -13.68 -14.01 6.90
C GLU A 30 -15.17 -14.26 6.55
N ASP A 31 -15.57 -14.00 5.30
CA ASP A 31 -16.95 -14.15 4.81
C ASP A 31 -17.25 -15.54 4.20
N LEU A 32 -16.89 -16.63 4.89
CA LEU A 32 -17.13 -17.99 4.39
C LEU A 32 -18.60 -18.25 4.02
N ARG A 33 -19.53 -17.75 4.83
CA ARG A 33 -20.96 -18.00 4.63
C ARG A 33 -21.45 -17.35 3.33
N ALA A 34 -21.13 -16.09 3.10
CA ALA A 34 -21.50 -15.40 1.86
C ALA A 34 -20.89 -16.09 0.64
N ARG A 35 -19.65 -16.57 0.76
CA ARG A 35 -18.89 -17.17 -0.34
C ARG A 35 -19.32 -18.58 -0.74
N TYR A 36 -19.72 -19.40 0.24
CA TYR A 36 -19.96 -20.83 0.03
C TYR A 36 -21.37 -21.31 0.40
N ALA A 37 -22.08 -20.64 1.31
CA ALA A 37 -23.37 -21.14 1.80
C ALA A 37 -24.53 -20.94 0.82
N GLN A 38 -24.42 -20.02 -0.13
CA GLN A 38 -25.45 -19.75 -1.15
C GLN A 38 -25.29 -20.59 -2.44
N ARG A 39 -24.36 -21.56 -2.46
CA ARG A 39 -24.15 -22.38 -3.65
C ARG A 39 -25.14 -23.53 -3.72
N GLU A 40 -25.79 -23.70 -4.87
CA GLU A 40 -26.72 -24.83 -5.13
C GLU A 40 -25.99 -26.18 -5.25
N ARG A 41 -24.67 -26.16 -5.46
CA ARG A 41 -23.85 -27.35 -5.69
C ARG A 41 -23.36 -27.97 -4.38
N PRO A 42 -23.29 -29.31 -4.27
CA PRO A 42 -22.70 -29.97 -3.11
C PRO A 42 -21.20 -29.64 -2.99
N ILE A 43 -20.75 -29.43 -1.75
CA ILE A 43 -19.38 -29.06 -1.41
C ILE A 43 -18.61 -30.30 -0.97
N CYS A 44 -17.36 -30.42 -1.45
CA CYS A 44 -16.41 -31.42 -0.95
C CYS A 44 -15.08 -30.75 -0.59
N TYR A 45 -14.66 -30.91 0.66
CA TYR A 45 -13.43 -30.34 1.19
C TYR A 45 -12.22 -31.21 0.86
N VAL A 46 -11.14 -30.61 0.39
CA VAL A 46 -9.91 -31.31 0.00
C VAL A 46 -8.77 -30.87 0.91
N LEU A 47 -8.24 -31.78 1.71
CA LEU A 47 -7.08 -31.55 2.56
C LEU A 47 -5.83 -32.24 2.00
N SER A 48 -4.65 -31.73 2.36
CA SER A 48 -3.39 -32.36 1.97
C SER A 48 -3.23 -33.75 2.63
N GLU A 49 -3.42 -33.82 3.95
CA GLU A 49 -3.14 -34.99 4.77
C GLU A 49 -4.38 -35.43 5.58
N SER A 50 -4.49 -36.74 5.84
CA SER A 50 -5.54 -37.32 6.69
C SER A 50 -5.21 -37.17 8.18
N ALA A 51 -5.35 -35.96 8.73
CA ALA A 51 -5.16 -35.68 10.14
C ALA A 51 -6.50 -35.49 10.88
N ILE A 52 -6.72 -36.29 11.93
CA ILE A 52 -7.96 -36.26 12.75
C ILE A 52 -8.23 -34.86 13.32
N ALA A 53 -7.21 -34.17 13.82
CA ALA A 53 -7.42 -32.86 14.43
C ALA A 53 -7.79 -31.80 13.39
N ASP A 54 -7.22 -31.88 12.18
CA ASP A 54 -7.57 -30.98 11.07
C ASP A 54 -9.05 -31.15 10.71
N LEU A 55 -9.53 -32.40 10.71
CA LEU A 55 -10.94 -32.70 10.50
C LEU A 55 -11.84 -32.15 11.62
N VAL A 56 -11.47 -32.30 12.90
CA VAL A 56 -12.25 -31.74 14.03
C VAL A 56 -12.29 -30.22 13.98
N VAL A 57 -11.18 -29.58 13.63
CA VAL A 57 -11.11 -28.13 13.45
C VAL A 57 -12.00 -27.69 12.29
N LEU A 58 -11.95 -28.41 11.16
CA LEU A 58 -12.77 -28.12 10.00
C LEU A 58 -14.26 -28.29 10.31
N GLU A 59 -14.66 -29.37 11.00
CA GLU A 59 -16.05 -29.56 11.47
C GLU A 59 -16.52 -28.38 12.32
N LYS A 60 -15.69 -27.91 13.25
CA LYS A 60 -16.00 -26.74 14.08
C LYS A 60 -16.18 -25.47 13.26
N VAL A 61 -15.29 -25.23 12.29
CA VAL A 61 -15.36 -24.02 11.44
C VAL A 61 -16.59 -24.06 10.53
N CYS A 62 -16.87 -25.21 9.91
CA CYS A 62 -18.06 -25.38 9.09
C CYS A 62 -19.34 -25.15 9.90
N ALA A 63 -19.44 -25.74 11.10
CA ALA A 63 -20.58 -25.55 11.98
C ALA A 63 -20.77 -24.08 12.39
N ALA A 64 -19.69 -23.35 12.70
CA ALA A 64 -19.75 -21.94 13.09
C ALA A 64 -20.20 -21.02 11.95
N HIS A 65 -20.01 -21.40 10.68
CA HIS A 65 -20.34 -20.59 9.50
C HIS A 65 -21.56 -21.11 8.73
N GLY A 66 -22.25 -22.13 9.25
CA GLY A 66 -23.42 -22.73 8.60
C GLY A 66 -23.11 -23.47 7.30
N LEU A 67 -21.91 -24.03 7.17
CA LEU A 67 -21.50 -24.85 6.02
C LEU A 67 -21.77 -26.35 6.26
N PRO A 68 -21.92 -27.16 5.21
CA PRO A 68 -22.05 -28.61 5.34
C PRO A 68 -20.92 -29.24 6.15
N ALA A 69 -21.24 -30.23 6.99
CA ALA A 69 -20.23 -30.89 7.80
C ALA A 69 -19.33 -31.77 6.91
N PRO A 70 -17.99 -31.76 7.08
CA PRO A 70 -17.08 -32.66 6.36
C PRO A 70 -17.42 -34.15 6.49
N SER A 71 -18.03 -34.53 7.62
CA SER A 71 -18.50 -35.88 7.92
C SER A 71 -19.88 -36.20 7.33
N GLN A 72 -20.57 -35.22 6.72
CA GLN A 72 -21.84 -35.44 6.03
C GLN A 72 -21.60 -36.19 4.71
N ALA A 73 -22.43 -37.20 4.44
CA ALA A 73 -22.33 -37.97 3.21
C ALA A 73 -22.80 -37.18 1.99
N LEU A 74 -22.03 -37.25 0.91
CA LEU A 74 -22.51 -36.86 -0.42
C LEU A 74 -23.42 -38.01 -0.90
N LYS A 75 -24.66 -37.71 -1.32
CA LYS A 75 -25.63 -38.75 -1.72
C LYS A 75 -25.04 -39.64 -2.84
N LYS A 76 -25.22 -40.97 -2.75
CA LYS A 76 -24.73 -41.92 -3.76
C LYS A 76 -25.19 -41.50 -5.17
N PRO A 77 -24.33 -41.58 -6.21
CA PRO A 77 -23.10 -42.38 -6.32
C PRO A 77 -21.81 -41.72 -5.77
N LEU A 78 -21.91 -40.57 -5.10
CA LEU A 78 -20.77 -39.83 -4.56
C LEU A 78 -20.13 -40.52 -3.32
N PRO A 79 -18.88 -40.12 -2.94
CA PRO A 79 -18.20 -40.62 -1.74
C PRO A 79 -19.05 -40.47 -0.46
N SER A 80 -18.87 -41.40 0.49
CA SER A 80 -19.65 -41.44 1.73
C SER A 80 -19.40 -40.27 2.69
N GLU A 81 -18.43 -39.41 2.41
CA GLU A 81 -18.07 -38.22 3.19
C GLU A 81 -17.77 -37.08 2.23
N SER A 82 -18.04 -35.85 2.66
CA SER A 82 -17.74 -34.62 1.90
C SER A 82 -16.29 -34.16 2.09
N VAL A 83 -15.37 -35.08 2.43
CA VAL A 83 -13.94 -34.78 2.61
C VAL A 83 -13.06 -35.74 1.81
N LEU A 84 -12.00 -35.20 1.22
CA LEU A 84 -10.99 -35.92 0.44
C LEU A 84 -9.59 -35.58 0.93
N PHE A 85 -8.72 -36.58 0.97
CA PHE A 85 -7.31 -36.42 1.29
C PHE A 85 -6.46 -36.72 0.06
N LEU A 86 -5.47 -35.87 -0.21
CA LEU A 86 -4.59 -36.02 -1.37
C LEU A 86 -3.38 -36.92 -1.07
N GLU A 87 -3.01 -37.08 0.19
CA GLU A 87 -1.88 -37.88 0.66
C GLU A 87 -2.36 -38.85 1.75
N ARG A 88 -1.90 -40.11 1.67
CA ARG A 88 -2.19 -41.15 2.67
C ARG A 88 -0.91 -41.53 3.39
N ARG A 89 -1.00 -41.91 4.67
CA ARG A 89 0.16 -42.45 5.41
C ARG A 89 0.18 -43.97 5.30
N ALA A 90 1.30 -44.56 4.90
CA ALA A 90 1.45 -46.01 4.82
C ALA A 90 2.07 -46.58 6.11
N GLY A 91 1.27 -47.35 6.87
CA GLY A 91 1.73 -48.19 7.99
C GLY A 91 1.48 -47.63 9.39
N PHE A 92 1.32 -48.52 10.38
CA PHE A 92 1.02 -48.20 11.79
C PHE A 92 2.20 -47.54 12.55
N TRP A 93 3.43 -47.73 12.05
CA TRP A 93 4.69 -47.18 12.60
C TRP A 93 5.56 -46.46 11.55
N GLY A 94 5.06 -46.26 10.32
CA GLY A 94 5.87 -45.80 9.19
C GLY A 94 5.79 -44.28 8.93
N ASP A 95 6.94 -43.69 8.60
CA ASP A 95 7.09 -42.31 8.13
C ASP A 95 6.92 -42.17 6.60
N ARG A 96 6.35 -43.19 5.93
CA ARG A 96 6.19 -43.20 4.48
C ARG A 96 4.85 -42.56 4.08
N THR A 97 4.94 -41.38 3.49
CA THR A 97 3.82 -40.74 2.79
C THR A 97 3.58 -41.45 1.45
N ASP A 98 2.38 -41.98 1.27
CA ASP A 98 1.91 -42.53 0.02
C ASP A 98 1.25 -41.43 -0.82
N TYR A 99 1.92 -41.08 -1.92
CA TYR A 99 1.45 -40.08 -2.88
C TYR A 99 0.47 -40.65 -3.92
N ARG A 100 0.05 -41.92 -3.81
CA ARG A 100 -0.96 -42.51 -4.68
C ARG A 100 -2.28 -41.74 -4.59
N ILE A 101 -2.95 -41.62 -5.73
CA ILE A 101 -4.23 -40.89 -5.83
C ILE A 101 -5.31 -41.70 -5.11
N SER A 102 -6.05 -41.03 -4.22
CA SER A 102 -7.09 -41.65 -3.40
C SER A 102 -8.21 -42.27 -4.25
N ASP A 103 -8.73 -43.40 -3.79
CA ASP A 103 -9.82 -44.11 -4.46
C ASP A 103 -11.11 -43.29 -4.48
N SER A 104 -11.31 -42.46 -3.46
CA SER A 104 -12.41 -41.51 -3.37
C SER A 104 -12.36 -40.47 -4.50
N MET A 105 -11.19 -39.92 -4.83
CA MET A 105 -11.02 -38.99 -5.96
C MET A 105 -11.29 -39.69 -7.30
N ARG A 106 -10.83 -40.93 -7.47
CA ARG A 106 -11.11 -41.73 -8.67
C ARG A 106 -12.60 -41.99 -8.85
N SER A 107 -13.27 -42.36 -7.77
CA SER A 107 -14.71 -42.64 -7.76
C SER A 107 -15.53 -41.40 -8.08
N LEU A 108 -15.13 -40.24 -7.51
CA LEU A 108 -15.78 -38.96 -7.75
C LEU A 108 -15.70 -38.54 -9.23
N VAL A 109 -14.51 -38.62 -9.83
CA VAL A 109 -14.34 -38.29 -11.26
C VAL A 109 -15.06 -39.30 -12.14
N ALA A 110 -15.01 -40.59 -11.82
CA ALA A 110 -15.75 -41.62 -12.58
C ALA A 110 -17.26 -41.33 -12.59
N ALA A 111 -17.84 -41.03 -11.43
CA ALA A 111 -19.26 -40.67 -11.32
C ALA A 111 -19.63 -39.43 -12.15
N ALA A 112 -18.76 -38.42 -12.20
CA ALA A 112 -19.01 -37.21 -13.01
C ALA A 112 -18.89 -37.46 -14.52
N PHE A 113 -18.10 -38.44 -14.95
CA PHE A 113 -18.11 -38.88 -16.35
C PHE A 113 -19.38 -39.68 -16.70
N ASP A 114 -19.90 -40.46 -15.75
CA ASP A 114 -21.05 -41.35 -15.97
C ASP A 114 -22.39 -40.59 -15.91
N ASP A 115 -22.48 -39.53 -15.11
CA ASP A 115 -23.66 -38.66 -15.00
C ASP A 115 -23.29 -37.22 -15.39
N PRO A 116 -23.76 -36.69 -16.55
CA PRO A 116 -23.50 -35.31 -17.00
C PRO A 116 -24.08 -34.20 -16.10
N THR A 117 -25.07 -34.51 -15.27
CA THR A 117 -25.74 -33.53 -14.40
C THR A 117 -25.02 -33.34 -13.06
N LEU A 118 -24.10 -34.25 -12.73
CA LEU A 118 -23.35 -34.23 -11.49
C LEU A 118 -22.27 -33.13 -11.49
N ASP A 119 -22.37 -32.15 -10.61
CA ASP A 119 -21.30 -31.19 -10.36
C ASP A 119 -21.07 -31.02 -8.85
N VAL A 120 -19.80 -30.94 -8.47
CA VAL A 120 -19.37 -30.86 -7.07
C VAL A 120 -18.27 -29.81 -6.99
N ASP A 121 -18.37 -28.91 -6.02
CA ASP A 121 -17.33 -27.92 -5.76
C ASP A 121 -16.27 -28.52 -4.83
N LEU A 122 -15.06 -28.72 -5.37
CA LEU A 122 -13.90 -29.17 -4.60
C LEU A 122 -13.21 -27.96 -3.97
N ILE A 123 -13.30 -27.82 -2.66
CA ILE A 123 -12.72 -26.69 -1.92
C ILE A 123 -11.41 -27.14 -1.25
N PRO A 124 -10.23 -26.67 -1.70
CA PRO A 124 -8.99 -26.95 -1.00
C PRO A 124 -8.98 -26.24 0.35
N VAL A 125 -8.74 -26.98 1.43
CA VAL A 125 -8.68 -26.45 2.79
C VAL A 125 -7.32 -26.75 3.40
N THR A 126 -6.67 -25.69 3.88
CA THR A 126 -5.41 -25.77 4.61
C THR A 126 -5.65 -25.48 6.09
N VAL A 127 -5.28 -26.41 6.98
CA VAL A 127 -5.30 -26.22 8.43
C VAL A 127 -3.87 -26.06 8.94
N LEU A 128 -3.58 -24.95 9.63
CA LEU A 128 -2.24 -24.61 10.11
C LEU A 128 -2.24 -24.37 11.62
N TRP A 129 -1.51 -25.20 12.34
CA TRP A 129 -1.41 -25.19 13.81
C TRP A 129 -0.25 -24.31 14.32
N GLY A 130 -0.17 -23.09 13.78
CA GLY A 130 0.96 -22.17 13.95
C GLY A 130 1.61 -21.82 12.62
N ARG A 131 2.55 -20.87 12.63
CA ARG A 131 3.16 -20.31 11.42
C ARG A 131 4.69 -20.37 11.40
N ALA A 132 5.31 -21.15 12.29
CA ALA A 132 6.76 -21.31 12.29
C ALA A 132 7.16 -22.34 11.21
N PRO A 133 7.96 -21.96 10.19
CA PRO A 133 8.42 -22.90 9.19
C PRO A 133 9.31 -23.98 9.80
N ASN A 134 9.32 -25.14 9.14
CA ASN A 134 9.98 -26.35 9.60
C ASN A 134 11.45 -26.14 10.00
N ARG A 135 11.75 -26.40 11.27
CA ARG A 135 13.12 -26.41 11.80
C ARG A 135 13.35 -27.63 12.69
N LYS A 136 14.53 -28.24 12.54
CA LYS A 136 15.00 -29.34 13.40
C LYS A 136 15.51 -28.78 14.75
N ASP A 137 15.16 -29.51 15.81
CA ASP A 137 15.77 -29.59 17.15
C ASP A 137 15.63 -28.39 18.12
N SER A 138 14.55 -28.39 18.92
CA SER A 138 14.54 -28.01 20.35
C SER A 138 13.14 -28.22 20.97
N TRP A 139 13.05 -28.62 22.25
CA TRP A 139 11.81 -29.02 22.93
C TRP A 139 10.72 -27.93 23.02
N LEU A 140 11.09 -26.66 23.24
CA LEU A 140 10.17 -25.50 23.17
C LEU A 140 9.79 -25.11 21.74
N ARG A 141 10.60 -25.51 20.75
CA ARG A 141 10.39 -25.22 19.33
C ARG A 141 9.50 -26.26 18.64
N ILE A 142 9.44 -27.47 19.18
CA ILE A 142 8.55 -28.56 18.73
C ILE A 142 7.09 -28.28 19.11
N LEU A 143 6.85 -27.62 20.25
CA LEU A 143 5.50 -27.14 20.64
C LEU A 143 4.95 -26.04 19.72
N LEU A 144 5.78 -25.44 18.86
CA LEU A 144 5.45 -24.31 17.98
C LEU A 144 5.74 -24.61 16.49
N SER A 145 6.26 -25.79 16.16
CA SER A 145 6.61 -26.19 14.80
C SER A 145 5.42 -26.83 14.08
N GLU A 146 5.31 -26.55 12.79
CA GLU A 146 4.25 -27.06 11.92
C GLU A 146 4.28 -28.60 11.74
N ASN A 147 5.43 -29.24 11.90
CA ASN A 147 5.53 -30.70 11.79
C ASN A 147 4.96 -31.41 13.03
N TRP A 148 3.72 -31.83 12.88
CA TRP A 148 2.89 -32.62 13.77
C TRP A 148 3.36 -34.07 14.01
N GLU A 149 4.43 -34.49 13.34
CA GLU A 149 4.65 -35.90 13.04
C GLU A 149 5.53 -36.66 14.04
N ARG A 150 6.24 -35.97 14.95
CA ARG A 150 7.20 -36.60 15.88
C ARG A 150 6.85 -36.52 17.37
N VAL A 151 5.62 -36.12 17.69
CA VAL A 151 5.24 -35.70 19.04
C VAL A 151 4.20 -36.67 19.64
N GLY A 152 4.56 -37.35 20.73
CA GLY A 152 3.72 -38.31 21.45
C GLY A 152 2.39 -37.73 21.96
N ARG A 153 1.41 -38.61 22.22
CA ARG A 153 -0.01 -38.29 22.44
C ARG A 153 -0.29 -37.23 23.53
N PHE A 154 0.47 -37.21 24.62
CA PHE A 154 0.35 -36.20 25.70
C PHE A 154 0.86 -34.80 25.31
N ARG A 155 1.94 -34.74 24.51
CA ARG A 155 2.49 -33.48 24.01
C ARG A 155 1.56 -32.83 22.97
N ARG A 156 0.70 -33.61 22.29
CA ARG A 156 -0.37 -33.09 21.40
C ARG A 156 -1.42 -32.29 22.17
N LEU A 157 -1.85 -32.75 23.34
CA LEU A 157 -2.77 -32.03 24.23
C LEU A 157 -2.18 -30.71 24.75
N LEU A 158 -0.89 -30.71 25.13
CA LEU A 158 -0.16 -29.49 25.53
C LEU A 158 -0.01 -28.48 24.39
N SER A 159 0.26 -28.95 23.17
CA SER A 159 0.34 -28.06 21.99
C SER A 159 -1.01 -27.46 21.61
N LEU A 160 -2.12 -28.20 21.77
CA LEU A 160 -3.48 -27.68 21.63
C LEU A 160 -3.75 -26.53 22.62
N MET A 161 -3.27 -26.65 23.86
CA MET A 161 -3.38 -25.59 24.86
C MET A 161 -2.53 -24.35 24.52
N VAL A 162 -1.35 -24.52 23.93
CA VAL A 162 -0.44 -23.40 23.60
C VAL A 162 -0.81 -22.72 22.27
N ASN A 163 -1.18 -23.48 21.24
CA ASN A 163 -1.40 -22.99 19.87
C ASN A 163 -2.86 -22.94 19.45
N GLY A 164 -3.82 -23.42 20.25
CA GLY A 164 -5.24 -23.41 19.89
C GLY A 164 -5.79 -22.01 19.59
N ARG A 165 -5.11 -20.95 20.04
CA ARG A 165 -5.41 -19.53 19.74
C ARG A 165 -4.67 -18.97 18.52
N ASN A 166 -3.74 -19.72 17.93
CA ASN A 166 -2.95 -19.36 16.74
C ASN A 166 -3.23 -20.34 15.57
N LEU A 167 -4.39 -21.00 15.60
CA LEU A 167 -4.85 -21.94 14.58
C LEU A 167 -5.42 -21.16 13.39
N PHE A 168 -4.99 -21.49 12.17
CA PHE A 168 -5.50 -20.90 10.94
C PHE A 168 -6.17 -21.95 10.08
N VAL A 169 -7.34 -21.61 9.54
CA VAL A 169 -8.06 -22.45 8.57
C VAL A 169 -8.31 -21.61 7.34
N GLN A 170 -7.71 -22.00 6.23
CA GLN A 170 -7.81 -21.29 4.96
C GLN A 170 -8.58 -22.13 3.95
N PHE A 171 -9.69 -21.58 3.44
CA PHE A 171 -10.48 -22.16 2.35
C PHE A 171 -10.04 -21.48 1.04
N GLY A 172 -9.62 -22.28 0.06
CA GLY A 172 -9.26 -21.79 -1.27
C GLY A 172 -10.42 -21.71 -2.25
N GLU A 173 -10.09 -21.29 -3.47
CA GLU A 173 -11.08 -21.22 -4.54
C GLU A 173 -11.69 -22.59 -4.85
N PRO A 174 -13.02 -22.65 -5.00
CA PRO A 174 -13.72 -23.87 -5.35
C PRO A 174 -13.39 -24.27 -6.78
N VAL A 175 -13.00 -25.53 -6.97
CA VAL A 175 -12.76 -26.13 -8.29
C VAL A 175 -13.98 -26.95 -8.68
N SER A 176 -14.68 -26.54 -9.74
CA SER A 176 -15.81 -27.32 -10.28
C SER A 176 -15.30 -28.63 -10.87
N LEU A 177 -15.86 -29.74 -10.39
CA LEU A 177 -15.60 -31.08 -10.90
C LEU A 177 -16.02 -31.21 -12.37
N ARG A 178 -17.19 -30.67 -12.74
CA ARG A 178 -17.70 -30.72 -14.12
C ARG A 178 -16.79 -29.98 -15.09
N ALA A 179 -16.35 -28.77 -14.76
CA ALA A 179 -15.42 -28.03 -15.59
C ALA A 179 -14.12 -28.82 -15.83
N ALA A 180 -13.58 -29.43 -14.77
CA ALA A 180 -12.39 -30.28 -14.86
C ALA A 180 -12.61 -31.56 -15.71
N VAL A 181 -13.82 -32.12 -15.73
CA VAL A 181 -14.19 -33.27 -16.58
C VAL A 181 -14.33 -32.86 -18.04
N ASN A 182 -15.03 -31.75 -18.33
CA ASN A 182 -15.27 -31.27 -19.69
C ASN A 182 -13.99 -30.91 -20.45
N GLU A 183 -12.98 -30.39 -19.76
CA GLU A 183 -11.66 -30.11 -20.34
C GLU A 183 -10.80 -31.38 -20.57
N GLY A 184 -11.25 -32.55 -20.11
CA GLY A 184 -10.48 -33.79 -20.08
C GLY A 184 -11.04 -34.84 -21.04
N THR A 185 -10.16 -35.51 -21.78
CA THR A 185 -10.56 -36.55 -22.74
C THR A 185 -10.65 -37.95 -22.13
N ASP A 186 -10.02 -38.20 -20.98
CA ASP A 186 -9.94 -39.52 -20.33
C ASP A 186 -10.03 -39.39 -18.80
N LYS A 187 -10.81 -40.30 -18.18
CA LYS A 187 -11.01 -40.41 -16.71
C LYS A 187 -9.66 -40.39 -15.97
N ALA A 188 -8.69 -41.20 -16.40
CA ALA A 188 -7.41 -41.32 -15.69
C ALA A 188 -6.55 -40.05 -15.77
N ARG A 189 -6.57 -39.36 -16.93
CA ARG A 189 -5.88 -38.07 -17.12
C ARG A 189 -6.51 -36.96 -16.31
N THR A 190 -7.85 -36.87 -16.30
CA THR A 190 -8.59 -35.88 -15.51
C THR A 190 -8.29 -36.01 -14.02
N VAL A 191 -8.32 -37.24 -13.48
CA VAL A 191 -7.95 -37.51 -12.08
C VAL A 191 -6.55 -36.99 -11.76
N ARG A 192 -5.55 -37.27 -12.61
CA ARG A 192 -4.16 -36.82 -12.40
C ARG A 192 -4.03 -35.30 -12.46
N ARG A 193 -4.66 -34.66 -13.46
CA ARG A 193 -4.64 -33.19 -13.64
C ARG A 193 -5.27 -32.49 -12.44
N LEU A 194 -6.46 -32.93 -12.03
CA LEU A 194 -7.20 -32.36 -10.91
C LEU A 194 -6.45 -32.54 -9.58
N THR A 195 -5.95 -33.74 -9.31
CA THR A 195 -5.12 -34.01 -8.11
C THR A 195 -3.88 -33.10 -8.08
N ARG A 196 -3.19 -32.94 -9.22
CA ARG A 196 -2.02 -32.06 -9.32
C ARG A 196 -2.38 -30.60 -9.10
N ALA A 197 -3.48 -30.12 -9.70
CA ALA A 197 -3.94 -28.75 -9.52
C ALA A 197 -4.28 -28.45 -8.05
N LEU A 198 -5.00 -29.36 -7.37
CA LEU A 198 -5.35 -29.22 -5.95
C LEU A 198 -4.11 -29.25 -5.05
N ARG A 199 -3.15 -30.16 -5.31
CA ARG A 199 -1.86 -30.17 -4.58
C ARG A 199 -1.09 -28.86 -4.76
N LEU A 200 -1.03 -28.33 -5.99
CA LEU A 200 -0.37 -27.06 -6.27
C LEU A 200 -1.06 -25.87 -5.61
N ASN A 201 -2.39 -25.88 -5.50
CA ASN A 201 -3.14 -24.83 -4.80
C ASN A 201 -2.86 -24.86 -3.29
N LEU A 202 -2.97 -26.03 -2.65
CA LEU A 202 -2.65 -26.21 -1.23
C LEU A 202 -1.18 -25.84 -0.92
N ALA A 203 -0.25 -26.24 -1.78
CA ALA A 203 1.16 -25.88 -1.62
C ALA A 203 1.40 -24.36 -1.75
N ARG A 204 0.70 -23.68 -2.66
CA ARG A 204 0.76 -22.21 -2.82
C ARG A 204 0.21 -21.49 -1.60
N GLN A 205 -0.95 -21.91 -1.09
CA GLN A 205 -1.55 -21.34 0.12
C GLN A 205 -0.63 -21.49 1.34
N ARG A 206 -0.11 -22.72 1.58
CA ARG A 206 0.86 -22.95 2.65
C ARG A 206 2.08 -22.07 2.50
N ALA A 207 2.64 -21.94 1.29
CA ALA A 207 3.79 -21.08 1.05
C ALA A 207 3.49 -19.59 1.30
N ALA A 208 2.29 -19.10 0.98
CA ALA A 208 1.88 -17.72 1.24
C ALA A 208 1.73 -17.42 2.75
N THR A 209 1.24 -18.37 3.54
CA THR A 209 1.09 -18.21 5.00
C THR A 209 2.39 -18.37 5.77
N LEU A 210 3.17 -19.40 5.45
CA LEU A 210 4.37 -19.75 6.20
C LEU A 210 5.61 -18.99 5.73
N GLY A 211 5.59 -18.57 4.46
CA GLY A 211 6.76 -18.10 3.74
C GLY A 211 7.73 -19.24 3.43
N PRO A 212 8.80 -18.96 2.66
CA PRO A 212 9.81 -19.97 2.34
C PRO A 212 10.69 -20.30 3.56
N ASP A 213 11.37 -21.45 3.51
CA ASP A 213 12.27 -21.87 4.60
C ASP A 213 13.34 -20.82 4.89
N LEU A 214 13.31 -20.32 6.12
CA LEU A 214 14.20 -19.29 6.62
C LEU A 214 15.55 -19.91 6.94
N SER A 215 16.38 -19.97 5.91
CA SER A 215 17.81 -20.30 6.03
C SER A 215 18.48 -19.40 7.08
N HIS A 216 19.33 -19.99 7.94
CA HIS A 216 20.10 -19.20 8.89
C HIS A 216 20.86 -18.07 8.17
N ARG A 217 20.95 -16.90 8.81
CA ARG A 217 21.70 -15.73 8.32
C ARG A 217 23.11 -16.09 7.82
N ARG A 218 23.75 -17.09 8.46
CA ARG A 218 25.03 -17.68 8.03
C ARG A 218 24.95 -18.33 6.65
N THR A 219 23.93 -19.15 6.39
CA THR A 219 23.71 -19.83 5.10
C THR A 219 23.48 -18.83 3.98
N MET A 220 22.64 -17.81 4.23
CA MET A 220 22.46 -16.72 3.27
C MET A 220 23.77 -15.99 2.99
N ALA A 221 24.55 -15.72 4.04
CA ALA A 221 25.83 -15.05 3.88
C ALA A 221 26.83 -15.85 3.04
N THR A 222 26.96 -17.15 3.31
CA THR A 222 27.81 -18.03 2.53
C THR A 222 27.40 -18.06 1.06
N GLN A 223 26.11 -18.07 0.74
CA GLN A 223 25.64 -18.06 -0.65
C GLN A 223 25.92 -16.74 -1.36
N VAL A 224 25.74 -15.60 -0.69
CA VAL A 224 26.07 -14.28 -1.26
C VAL A 224 27.58 -14.19 -1.56
N LEU A 225 28.43 -14.58 -0.61
CA LEU A 225 29.89 -14.53 -0.78
C LEU A 225 30.42 -15.52 -1.84
N ARG A 226 29.69 -16.61 -2.10
CA ARG A 226 30.04 -17.58 -3.16
C ARG A 226 29.63 -17.13 -4.56
N ALA A 227 28.78 -16.12 -4.69
CA ALA A 227 28.30 -15.68 -5.99
C ALA A 227 29.44 -15.12 -6.86
N GLY A 228 29.52 -15.55 -8.12
CA GLY A 228 30.57 -15.12 -9.05
C GLY A 228 30.65 -13.60 -9.24
N ALA A 229 29.50 -12.91 -9.25
CA ALA A 229 29.46 -11.45 -9.36
C ALA A 229 30.05 -10.74 -8.12
N VAL A 230 29.86 -11.28 -6.92
CA VAL A 230 30.46 -10.76 -5.68
C VAL A 230 31.96 -11.05 -5.65
N ARG A 231 32.39 -12.25 -6.08
CA ARG A 231 33.81 -12.60 -6.19
C ARG A 231 34.57 -11.72 -7.18
N ARG A 232 33.95 -11.36 -8.31
CA ARG A 232 34.52 -10.39 -9.27
C ARG A 232 34.66 -9.01 -8.63
N ALA A 233 33.61 -8.49 -8.01
CA ALA A 233 33.67 -7.21 -7.30
C ALA A 233 34.72 -7.20 -6.17
N MET A 234 34.91 -8.32 -5.47
CA MET A 234 35.99 -8.47 -4.49
C MET A 234 37.37 -8.38 -5.15
N ALA A 235 37.56 -9.01 -6.33
CA ALA A 235 38.82 -8.93 -7.06
C ALA A 235 39.11 -7.49 -7.56
N ASP A 236 38.07 -6.77 -7.99
CA ASP A 236 38.18 -5.35 -8.37
C ASP A 236 38.53 -4.47 -7.17
N GLU A 237 37.90 -4.72 -6.02
CA GLU A 237 38.21 -4.04 -4.76
C GLU A 237 39.65 -4.32 -4.30
N MET A 238 40.11 -5.57 -4.43
CA MET A 238 41.49 -5.96 -4.13
C MET A 238 42.49 -5.19 -4.99
N ARG A 239 42.23 -5.08 -6.30
CA ARG A 239 43.10 -4.33 -7.22
C ARG A 239 43.11 -2.83 -6.93
N SER A 240 41.93 -2.23 -6.75
CA SER A 240 41.81 -0.78 -6.57
C SER A 240 42.34 -0.29 -5.21
N LYS A 241 42.09 -1.04 -4.14
CA LYS A 241 42.52 -0.67 -2.77
C LYS A 241 43.80 -1.36 -2.30
N LYS A 242 44.40 -2.21 -3.14
CA LYS A 242 45.62 -2.98 -2.81
C LYS A 242 45.49 -3.79 -1.50
N ILE A 243 44.32 -4.39 -1.26
CA ILE A 243 44.04 -5.20 -0.07
C ILE A 243 44.20 -6.70 -0.36
N SER A 244 44.54 -7.47 0.67
CA SER A 244 44.64 -8.93 0.54
C SER A 244 43.29 -9.60 0.31
N ARG A 245 43.31 -10.83 -0.21
CA ARG A 245 42.09 -11.65 -0.38
C ARG A 245 41.34 -11.86 0.93
N ARG A 246 42.08 -12.02 2.05
CA ARG A 246 41.49 -12.22 3.38
C ARG A 246 40.75 -10.98 3.85
N GLU A 247 41.33 -9.80 3.64
CA GLU A 247 40.70 -8.51 3.98
C GLU A 247 39.47 -8.26 3.12
N ALA A 248 39.54 -8.49 1.81
CA ALA A 248 38.39 -8.35 0.91
C ALA A 248 37.24 -9.30 1.29
N LEU A 249 37.55 -10.54 1.68
CA LEU A 249 36.54 -11.50 2.14
C LEU A 249 35.90 -11.06 3.47
N LYS A 250 36.71 -10.58 4.41
CA LYS A 250 36.22 -10.03 5.69
C LYS A 250 35.32 -8.82 5.44
N LEU A 251 35.74 -7.90 4.58
CA LEU A 251 34.96 -6.72 4.21
C LEU A 251 33.61 -7.09 3.57
N ALA A 252 33.61 -8.01 2.62
CA ALA A 252 32.39 -8.50 2.00
C ALA A 252 31.48 -9.20 3.03
N GLN A 253 32.06 -9.98 3.95
CA GLN A 253 31.34 -10.62 5.04
C GLN A 253 30.71 -9.59 5.97
N ASP A 254 31.44 -8.54 6.36
CA ASP A 254 30.96 -7.44 7.19
C ASP A 254 29.80 -6.71 6.51
N TYR A 255 29.87 -6.48 5.19
CA TYR A 255 28.74 -5.93 4.42
C TYR A 255 27.52 -6.84 4.46
N VAL A 256 27.69 -8.15 4.26
CA VAL A 256 26.58 -9.09 4.37
C VAL A 256 25.96 -9.07 5.76
N TRP A 257 26.77 -9.03 6.82
CA TRP A 257 26.25 -8.93 8.19
C TRP A 257 25.57 -7.57 8.42
N GLU A 258 26.11 -6.47 7.93
CA GLU A 258 25.46 -5.16 8.00
C GLU A 258 24.08 -5.21 7.35
N ILE A 259 23.95 -5.87 6.20
CA ILE A 259 22.70 -5.94 5.44
C ILE A 259 21.71 -6.93 6.06
N ALA A 260 22.12 -8.19 6.25
CA ALA A 260 21.19 -9.31 6.41
C ALA A 260 20.28 -9.25 7.64
N ALA A 261 19.02 -9.65 7.44
CA ALA A 261 18.02 -9.84 8.49
C ALA A 261 18.37 -11.04 9.39
N ASN A 262 17.75 -11.12 10.57
CA ASN A 262 17.89 -12.24 11.50
C ASN A 262 16.51 -12.69 12.01
N TYR A 263 15.64 -13.05 11.08
CA TYR A 263 14.22 -13.31 11.35
C TYR A 263 13.99 -14.33 12.46
N SER A 264 13.01 -14.04 13.32
CA SER A 264 12.58 -14.92 14.40
C SER A 264 11.05 -14.96 14.49
N HIS A 265 10.46 -16.11 14.11
CA HIS A 265 9.01 -16.30 14.14
C HIS A 265 8.41 -16.07 15.54
N ILE A 266 9.07 -16.58 16.60
CA ILE A 266 8.62 -16.40 17.99
C ILE A 266 8.56 -14.92 18.36
N PHE A 267 9.55 -14.15 17.92
CA PHE A 267 9.59 -12.72 18.17
C PHE A 267 8.44 -12.02 17.44
N VAL A 268 8.20 -12.37 16.18
CA VAL A 268 7.08 -11.84 15.40
C VAL A 268 5.73 -12.14 16.06
N ALA A 269 5.48 -13.39 16.47
CA ALA A 269 4.23 -13.77 17.12
C ALA A 269 4.02 -13.06 18.47
N PHE A 270 5.08 -12.85 19.24
CA PHE A 270 5.04 -12.05 20.47
C PHE A 270 4.75 -10.57 20.17
N MET A 271 5.48 -9.99 19.22
CA MET A 271 5.31 -8.60 18.80
C MET A 271 3.92 -8.34 18.23
N ALA A 272 3.33 -9.28 17.50
CA ALA A 272 1.97 -9.16 16.97
C ALA A 272 0.95 -8.93 18.09
N LYS A 273 1.08 -9.58 19.24
CA LYS A 273 0.21 -9.34 20.42
C LYS A 273 0.43 -7.95 21.01
N GLY A 274 1.69 -7.53 21.15
CA GLY A 274 2.03 -6.18 21.62
C GLY A 274 1.52 -5.08 20.70
N LEU A 275 1.64 -5.28 19.38
CA LEU A 275 1.11 -4.38 18.37
C LEU A 275 -0.42 -4.38 18.36
N SER A 276 -1.08 -5.53 18.53
CA SER A 276 -2.54 -5.59 18.68
C SER A 276 -3.00 -4.69 19.82
N TRP A 277 -2.39 -4.83 21.00
CA TRP A 277 -2.67 -3.98 22.15
C TRP A 277 -2.42 -2.50 21.83
N PHE A 278 -1.29 -2.18 21.20
CA PHE A 278 -0.93 -0.82 20.82
C PHE A 278 -1.98 -0.19 19.89
N TRP A 279 -2.40 -0.89 18.84
CA TRP A 279 -3.38 -0.40 17.88
C TRP A 279 -4.80 -0.31 18.43
N THR A 280 -5.15 -1.08 19.46
CA THR A 280 -6.47 -0.99 20.11
C THR A 280 -6.52 -0.07 21.33
N ARG A 281 -5.35 0.26 21.90
CA ARG A 281 -5.26 1.05 23.14
C ARG A 281 -4.87 2.50 22.88
N LEU A 282 -3.92 2.73 21.98
CA LEU A 282 -3.52 4.07 21.59
C LEU A 282 -4.47 4.60 20.51
N TYR A 283 -4.70 3.79 19.48
CA TYR A 283 -5.68 4.02 18.41
C TYR A 283 -6.97 3.25 18.70
N ASP A 284 -8.03 3.58 17.98
CA ASP A 284 -9.35 2.93 18.03
C ASP A 284 -9.43 1.71 17.08
N GLY A 285 -8.29 1.11 16.73
CA GLY A 285 -8.16 -0.02 15.81
C GLY A 285 -7.54 0.30 14.45
N VAL A 286 -7.34 -0.75 13.65
CA VAL A 286 -6.88 -0.67 12.26
C VAL A 286 -7.99 -1.17 11.35
N GLU A 287 -8.42 -0.34 10.41
CA GLU A 287 -9.36 -0.70 9.36
C GLU A 287 -8.63 -1.04 8.07
N LEU A 288 -9.07 -2.12 7.43
CA LEU A 288 -8.45 -2.66 6.23
C LEU A 288 -9.41 -2.53 5.07
N HIS A 289 -8.93 -1.91 3.99
CA HIS A 289 -9.68 -1.67 2.77
C HIS A 289 -9.01 -2.37 1.60
N HIS A 290 -9.82 -2.86 0.67
CA HIS A 290 -9.37 -3.46 -0.58
C HIS A 290 -8.40 -4.67 -0.42
N VAL A 291 -8.56 -5.45 0.65
CA VAL A 291 -7.72 -6.61 0.97
C VAL A 291 -7.74 -7.68 -0.14
N GLU A 292 -8.80 -7.72 -0.94
CA GLU A 292 -8.91 -8.56 -2.13
C GLU A 292 -7.77 -8.33 -3.13
N GLN A 293 -7.19 -7.12 -3.22
CA GLN A 293 -6.04 -6.85 -4.08
C GLN A 293 -4.81 -7.65 -3.65
N LEU A 294 -4.58 -7.77 -2.34
CA LEU A 294 -3.54 -8.63 -1.78
C LEU A 294 -3.83 -10.11 -2.08
N GLN A 295 -5.07 -10.55 -1.83
CA GLN A 295 -5.47 -11.96 -2.02
C GLN A 295 -5.28 -12.43 -3.46
N LYS A 296 -5.55 -11.56 -4.45
CA LYS A 296 -5.38 -11.86 -5.88
C LYS A 296 -3.92 -12.15 -6.27
N VAL A 297 -2.94 -11.58 -5.55
CA VAL A 297 -1.54 -11.60 -5.98
C VAL A 297 -0.59 -12.35 -5.06
N ILE A 298 -0.98 -12.61 -3.80
CA ILE A 298 -0.10 -13.24 -2.82
C ILE A 298 0.21 -14.70 -3.15
N ASP A 299 -0.69 -15.39 -3.84
CA ASP A 299 -0.54 -16.80 -4.20
C ASP A 299 0.29 -16.97 -5.48
N GLY A 300 1.53 -17.46 -5.32
CA GLY A 300 2.40 -17.83 -6.43
C GLY A 300 3.27 -16.72 -7.01
N ASN A 301 3.12 -15.48 -6.54
CA ASN A 301 4.00 -14.36 -6.90
C ASN A 301 4.94 -13.97 -5.75
N GLU A 302 6.04 -13.30 -6.08
CA GLU A 302 6.87 -12.56 -5.12
C GLU A 302 6.29 -11.15 -4.97
N VAL A 303 5.65 -10.88 -3.84
CA VAL A 303 5.02 -9.58 -3.57
C VAL A 303 6.04 -8.62 -2.98
N ILE A 304 6.20 -7.48 -3.65
CA ILE A 304 6.95 -6.33 -3.16
C ILE A 304 5.95 -5.27 -2.74
N TYR A 305 5.77 -5.10 -1.44
CA TYR A 305 4.94 -4.04 -0.89
C TYR A 305 5.66 -2.70 -1.02
N VAL A 306 4.96 -1.73 -1.60
CA VAL A 306 5.46 -0.37 -1.83
C VAL A 306 4.50 0.64 -1.19
N PRO A 307 4.56 0.77 0.15
CA PRO A 307 3.72 1.69 0.88
C PRO A 307 4.14 3.17 0.72
N CYS A 308 3.20 4.09 0.93
CA CYS A 308 3.53 5.49 1.27
C CYS A 308 4.17 5.59 2.66
N HIS A 309 5.02 6.59 2.88
CA HIS A 309 5.71 6.78 4.16
C HIS A 309 5.24 8.02 4.93
N ARG A 310 4.44 7.80 5.97
CA ARG A 310 3.79 8.85 6.78
C ARG A 310 4.25 8.88 8.23
N SER A 311 4.57 7.74 8.83
CA SER A 311 5.02 7.64 10.22
C SER A 311 6.18 6.67 10.39
N HIS A 312 6.91 6.78 11.50
CA HIS A 312 7.93 5.80 11.86
C HIS A 312 7.36 4.41 12.18
N ILE A 313 6.06 4.31 12.46
CA ILE A 313 5.40 3.05 12.81
C ILE A 313 4.85 2.30 11.59
N ASP A 314 4.92 2.87 10.39
CA ASP A 314 4.42 2.29 9.13
C ASP A 314 4.93 0.86 8.89
N TYR A 315 6.24 0.64 9.09
CA TYR A 315 6.89 -0.67 8.97
C TYR A 315 6.25 -1.73 9.88
N LEU A 316 5.84 -1.32 11.09
CA LEU A 316 5.20 -2.18 12.06
C LEU A 316 3.73 -2.39 11.72
N LEU A 317 3.07 -1.37 11.17
CA LEU A 317 1.68 -1.43 10.73
C LEU A 317 1.50 -2.47 9.62
N LEU A 318 2.28 -2.39 8.53
CA LEU A 318 2.14 -3.36 7.45
C LEU A 318 2.45 -4.78 7.92
N SER A 319 3.56 -4.96 8.64
CA SER A 319 3.91 -6.26 9.23
C SER A 319 2.80 -6.80 10.13
N TYR A 320 2.17 -5.95 10.93
CA TYR A 320 1.02 -6.32 11.77
C TYR A 320 -0.19 -6.75 10.93
N VAL A 321 -0.56 -5.97 9.92
CA VAL A 321 -1.71 -6.23 9.05
C VAL A 321 -1.53 -7.54 8.27
N ILE A 322 -0.38 -7.72 7.62
CA ILE A 322 -0.06 -8.94 6.86
C ILE A 322 -0.04 -10.17 7.78
N TYR A 323 0.55 -10.02 8.98
CA TYR A 323 0.49 -11.08 9.98
C TYR A 323 -0.95 -11.35 10.41
N TYR A 324 -1.76 -10.35 10.73
CA TYR A 324 -3.14 -10.59 11.17
C TYR A 324 -3.96 -11.30 10.08
N LYS A 325 -3.74 -10.93 8.80
CA LYS A 325 -4.43 -11.50 7.64
C LYS A 325 -3.96 -12.89 7.19
N GLY A 326 -3.09 -13.56 7.94
CA GLY A 326 -2.75 -14.96 7.64
C GLY A 326 -1.50 -15.17 6.80
N TYR A 327 -0.75 -14.12 6.47
CA TYR A 327 0.37 -14.20 5.53
C TYR A 327 1.73 -14.07 6.22
N ALA A 328 2.77 -14.53 5.54
CA ALA A 328 4.14 -14.31 5.96
C ALA A 328 4.48 -12.82 5.88
N ILE A 329 5.03 -12.26 6.95
CA ILE A 329 5.40 -10.84 6.99
C ILE A 329 6.53 -10.54 5.99
N PRO A 330 6.53 -9.35 5.37
CA PRO A 330 7.59 -8.98 4.44
C PRO A 330 8.92 -8.74 5.16
N HIS A 331 10.01 -8.91 4.42
CA HIS A 331 11.32 -8.43 4.83
C HIS A 331 11.45 -6.94 4.48
N ILE A 332 11.73 -6.14 5.50
CA ILE A 332 11.71 -4.68 5.40
C ILE A 332 13.10 -4.16 5.00
N ALA A 333 13.18 -3.40 3.91
CA ALA A 333 14.38 -2.63 3.61
C ALA A 333 14.41 -1.36 4.49
N ALA A 334 15.33 -1.32 5.45
CA ALA A 334 15.45 -0.22 6.41
C ALA A 334 16.72 0.59 6.19
N GLY A 335 16.65 1.90 6.41
CA GLY A 335 17.85 2.75 6.45
C GLY A 335 18.75 2.41 7.63
N ILE A 336 20.06 2.43 7.42
CA ILE A 336 21.06 2.12 8.47
C ILE A 336 20.98 3.06 9.68
N ASN A 337 20.39 4.25 9.53
CA ASN A 337 20.10 5.17 10.63
C ASN A 337 19.19 4.59 11.71
N LEU A 338 18.40 3.56 11.40
CA LEU A 338 17.55 2.84 12.35
C LEU A 338 18.30 1.70 13.07
N ASN A 339 19.52 1.36 12.64
CA ASN A 339 20.33 0.29 13.23
C ASN A 339 21.06 0.74 14.50
N MET A 340 20.33 1.29 15.47
CA MET A 340 20.87 1.68 16.78
C MET A 340 21.05 0.44 17.68
N ALA A 341 21.95 0.53 18.67
CA ALA A 341 22.17 -0.55 19.63
C ALA A 341 20.84 -0.96 20.32
N GLY A 342 20.56 -2.26 20.36
CA GLY A 342 19.27 -2.79 20.84
C GLY A 342 18.17 -2.77 19.75
N VAL A 343 17.73 -1.58 19.32
CA VAL A 343 16.62 -1.41 18.35
C VAL A 343 16.90 -2.15 17.04
N GLY A 344 18.09 -2.00 16.47
CA GLY A 344 18.49 -2.70 15.25
C GLY A 344 18.44 -4.22 15.39
N ARG A 345 18.75 -4.78 16.58
CA ARG A 345 18.64 -6.23 16.83
C ARG A 345 17.19 -6.69 16.83
N PHE A 346 16.27 -5.90 17.38
CA PHE A 346 14.84 -6.20 17.38
C PHE A 346 14.25 -6.11 15.97
N LEU A 347 14.58 -5.06 15.21
CA LEU A 347 14.12 -4.90 13.83
C LEU A 347 14.60 -6.06 12.93
N ARG A 348 15.86 -6.51 13.08
CA ARG A 348 16.36 -7.69 12.35
C ARG A 348 15.58 -8.96 12.66
N LYS A 349 15.13 -9.13 13.91
CA LYS A 349 14.27 -10.26 14.31
C LYS A 349 12.87 -10.19 13.69
N GLY A 350 12.38 -8.98 13.43
CA GLY A 350 11.15 -8.74 12.67
C GLY A 350 11.29 -8.85 11.16
N GLY A 351 12.48 -9.12 10.62
CA GLY A 351 12.69 -9.26 9.17
C GLY A 351 13.37 -8.06 8.50
N ALA A 352 13.76 -7.01 9.24
CA ALA A 352 14.44 -5.87 8.65
C ALA A 352 15.87 -6.21 8.19
N PHE A 353 16.19 -5.83 6.96
CA PHE A 353 17.55 -5.79 6.41
C PHE A 353 17.94 -4.33 6.12
N PHE A 354 19.21 -4.00 6.30
CA PHE A 354 19.64 -2.60 6.34
C PHE A 354 20.38 -2.18 5.09
N MET A 355 20.13 -0.95 4.65
CA MET A 355 20.81 -0.31 3.53
C MET A 355 21.41 1.05 3.94
N ARG A 356 22.56 1.38 3.35
CA ARG A 356 23.17 2.70 3.49
C ARG A 356 22.37 3.75 2.71
N ARG A 357 22.51 5.03 3.10
CA ARG A 357 21.85 6.15 2.39
C ARG A 357 22.43 6.38 0.99
N SER A 358 23.71 6.07 0.80
CA SER A 358 24.40 6.19 -0.49
C SER A 358 25.29 4.97 -0.72
N PHE A 359 25.30 4.53 -1.97
CA PHE A 359 26.08 3.40 -2.47
C PHE A 359 27.24 3.90 -3.34
N LYS A 360 27.33 5.23 -3.56
CA LYS A 360 28.30 5.87 -4.45
C LYS A 360 29.73 5.57 -3.99
N GLY A 361 30.58 5.14 -4.94
CA GLY A 361 31.98 4.82 -4.67
C GLY A 361 32.23 3.48 -3.95
N ASN A 362 31.19 2.65 -3.73
CA ASN A 362 31.36 1.32 -3.12
C ASN A 362 30.71 0.22 -3.96
N ALA A 363 31.43 -0.22 -4.99
CA ALA A 363 30.98 -1.25 -5.93
C ALA A 363 30.79 -2.61 -5.23
N LEU A 364 31.69 -2.99 -4.33
CA LEU A 364 31.58 -4.24 -3.57
C LEU A 364 30.31 -4.29 -2.72
N TYR A 365 30.03 -3.24 -1.94
CA TYR A 365 28.80 -3.15 -1.15
C TYR A 365 27.55 -3.25 -2.03
N THR A 366 27.53 -2.51 -3.14
CA THR A 366 26.43 -2.53 -4.11
C THR A 366 26.16 -3.94 -4.62
N MET A 367 27.21 -4.66 -5.01
CA MET A 367 27.10 -6.02 -5.51
C MET A 367 26.67 -7.03 -4.44
N VAL A 368 27.17 -6.90 -3.21
CA VAL A 368 26.74 -7.71 -2.06
C VAL A 368 25.26 -7.48 -1.77
N PHE A 369 24.82 -6.22 -1.72
CA PHE A 369 23.43 -5.86 -1.47
C PHE A 369 22.50 -6.37 -2.57
N MET A 370 22.83 -6.11 -3.84
CA MET A 370 22.05 -6.61 -4.97
C MET A 370 21.95 -8.14 -4.94
N LYS A 371 23.04 -8.85 -4.61
CA LYS A 371 22.99 -10.32 -4.55
C LYS A 371 22.18 -10.82 -3.36
N TYR A 372 22.23 -10.15 -2.21
CA TYR A 372 21.37 -10.46 -1.07
C TYR A 372 19.90 -10.25 -1.42
N LEU A 373 19.55 -9.10 -2.04
CA LEU A 373 18.19 -8.79 -2.48
C LEU A 373 17.67 -9.83 -3.48
N GLY A 374 18.44 -10.13 -4.53
CA GLY A 374 18.09 -11.17 -5.49
C GLY A 374 17.94 -12.55 -4.86
N LEU A 375 18.72 -12.87 -3.83
CA LEU A 375 18.61 -14.13 -3.10
C LEU A 375 17.36 -14.21 -2.22
N MET A 376 16.91 -13.09 -1.67
CA MET A 376 15.66 -12.98 -0.91
C MET A 376 14.46 -13.21 -1.84
N MET A 377 14.45 -12.48 -2.97
CA MET A 377 13.43 -12.61 -4.01
C MET A 377 13.39 -14.04 -4.52
N ALA A 378 14.50 -14.57 -5.05
CA ALA A 378 14.60 -15.93 -5.60
C ALA A 378 14.26 -17.08 -4.62
N ARG A 379 14.08 -16.80 -3.33
CA ARG A 379 13.57 -17.76 -2.33
C ARG A 379 12.06 -17.66 -2.10
N GLY A 380 11.39 -16.66 -2.65
CA GLY A 380 9.98 -16.38 -2.42
C GLY A 380 9.69 -15.52 -1.20
N HIS A 381 10.67 -14.77 -0.66
CA HIS A 381 10.41 -13.86 0.44
C HIS A 381 9.75 -12.58 -0.09
N SER A 382 8.58 -12.22 0.45
CA SER A 382 7.99 -10.90 0.23
C SER A 382 8.88 -9.82 0.81
N ILE A 383 8.90 -8.65 0.17
CA ILE A 383 9.77 -7.52 0.52
C ILE A 383 8.92 -6.27 0.71
N GLU A 384 9.30 -5.41 1.62
CA GLU A 384 8.70 -4.08 1.81
C GLU A 384 9.78 -3.01 1.67
N TYR A 385 9.52 -1.97 0.88
CA TYR A 385 10.33 -0.75 0.90
C TYR A 385 9.55 0.49 0.47
N PHE A 386 9.94 1.62 1.05
CA PHE A 386 9.35 2.94 0.77
C PHE A 386 10.13 3.59 -0.36
N ILE A 387 9.50 3.72 -1.54
CA ILE A 387 10.15 4.30 -2.71
C ILE A 387 10.40 5.79 -2.55
N GLU A 388 9.67 6.49 -1.67
CA GLU A 388 9.89 7.90 -1.33
C GLU A 388 11.28 8.19 -0.72
N GLY A 389 11.93 7.17 -0.14
CA GLY A 389 13.25 7.27 0.50
C GLY A 389 13.27 8.00 1.86
N GLY A 390 12.13 8.52 2.30
CA GLY A 390 11.92 9.14 3.61
C GLY A 390 10.44 9.41 3.87
N ARG A 391 10.10 9.75 5.13
CA ARG A 391 8.74 10.14 5.50
C ARG A 391 8.40 11.51 4.95
N SER A 392 7.17 11.66 4.45
CA SER A 392 6.60 12.95 4.15
C SER A 392 6.35 13.74 5.44
N ARG A 393 6.75 15.02 5.43
CA ARG A 393 6.48 15.99 6.51
C ARG A 393 5.27 16.86 6.24
N THR A 394 4.89 16.96 4.96
CA THR A 394 3.79 17.80 4.48
C THR A 394 2.55 16.99 4.18
N GLY A 395 2.59 15.66 4.28
CA GLY A 395 1.48 14.75 3.92
C GLY A 395 1.40 14.42 2.43
N ARG A 396 2.07 15.21 1.58
CA ARG A 396 2.21 14.94 0.14
C ARG A 396 3.16 13.78 -0.10
N LEU A 397 2.89 12.98 -1.12
CA LEU A 397 3.86 11.97 -1.57
C LEU A 397 5.14 12.64 -2.08
N LEU A 398 6.30 12.07 -1.74
CA LEU A 398 7.60 12.56 -2.18
C LEU A 398 8.00 11.97 -3.53
N GLN A 399 8.84 12.69 -4.28
CA GLN A 399 9.43 12.19 -5.52
C GLN A 399 10.18 10.85 -5.30
N PRO A 400 9.85 9.79 -6.06
CA PRO A 400 10.36 8.45 -5.81
C PRO A 400 11.87 8.33 -6.07
N LYS A 401 12.54 7.52 -5.26
CA LYS A 401 13.94 7.14 -5.38
C LYS A 401 14.04 5.79 -6.09
N THR A 402 14.32 5.85 -7.39
CA THR A 402 14.33 4.70 -8.32
C THR A 402 15.44 3.67 -8.10
N GLY A 403 16.39 3.93 -7.19
CA GLY A 403 17.53 3.03 -6.94
C GLY A 403 17.15 1.61 -6.54
N MET A 404 16.23 1.45 -5.58
CA MET A 404 15.76 0.13 -5.13
C MET A 404 14.95 -0.60 -6.22
N LEU A 405 14.12 0.13 -6.98
CA LEU A 405 13.38 -0.43 -8.11
C LEU A 405 14.34 -0.94 -9.18
N SER A 406 15.35 -0.15 -9.56
CA SER A 406 16.38 -0.56 -10.51
C SER A 406 17.15 -1.80 -10.03
N MET A 407 17.52 -1.87 -8.74
CA MET A 407 18.18 -3.05 -8.18
C MET A 407 17.28 -4.30 -8.20
N THR A 408 15.99 -4.12 -7.94
CA THR A 408 14.98 -5.18 -8.00
C THR A 408 14.87 -5.74 -9.42
N LEU A 409 14.62 -4.89 -10.41
CA LEU A 409 14.52 -5.30 -11.82
C LEU A 409 15.80 -6.00 -12.31
N ARG A 410 16.97 -5.42 -12.02
CA ARG A 410 18.26 -6.04 -12.40
C ARG A 410 18.50 -7.39 -11.73
N SER A 411 18.02 -7.56 -10.51
CA SER A 411 18.17 -8.82 -9.80
C SER A 411 17.20 -9.88 -10.35
N TYR A 412 15.98 -9.48 -10.71
CA TYR A 412 15.00 -10.33 -11.37
C TYR A 412 15.45 -10.81 -12.74
N LEU A 413 15.91 -9.90 -13.61
CA LEU A 413 16.40 -10.21 -14.96
C LEU A 413 17.60 -11.17 -14.97
N ARG A 414 18.33 -11.31 -13.85
CA ARG A 414 19.48 -12.23 -13.75
C ARG A 414 19.09 -13.66 -13.36
N ASP A 415 18.02 -13.83 -12.60
CA ASP A 415 17.57 -15.13 -12.07
C ASP A 415 16.04 -15.08 -11.85
N PRO A 416 15.24 -15.05 -12.94
CA PRO A 416 13.79 -14.92 -12.85
C PRO A 416 13.18 -16.25 -12.39
N ARG A 417 12.95 -16.41 -11.09
CA ARG A 417 12.38 -17.65 -10.51
C ARG A 417 10.89 -17.64 -10.31
N ARG A 418 10.34 -16.54 -9.81
CA ARG A 418 8.89 -16.33 -9.66
C ARG A 418 8.51 -14.96 -10.20
N PRO A 419 7.29 -14.78 -10.74
CA PRO A 419 6.81 -13.47 -11.13
C PRO A 419 6.84 -12.50 -9.95
N ILE A 420 7.31 -11.28 -10.20
CA ILE A 420 7.29 -10.20 -9.20
C ILE A 420 6.05 -9.34 -9.42
N VAL A 421 5.37 -9.01 -8.33
CA VAL A 421 4.24 -8.09 -8.29
C VAL A 421 4.53 -7.00 -7.28
N PHE A 422 4.39 -5.74 -7.69
CA PHE A 422 4.44 -4.60 -6.79
C PHE A 422 3.04 -4.33 -6.28
N LEU A 423 2.87 -4.25 -4.96
CA LEU A 423 1.59 -3.96 -4.32
C LEU A 423 1.67 -2.59 -3.63
N PRO A 424 1.11 -1.54 -4.24
CA PRO A 424 0.90 -0.23 -3.64
C PRO A 424 0.07 -0.33 -2.36
N VAL A 425 0.49 0.38 -1.30
CA VAL A 425 -0.25 0.41 -0.03
C VAL A 425 -0.37 1.84 0.47
N TYR A 426 -1.59 2.26 0.79
CA TYR A 426 -1.87 3.53 1.42
C TYR A 426 -2.05 3.35 2.93
N PHE A 427 -1.47 4.27 3.71
CA PHE A 427 -1.69 4.38 5.15
C PHE A 427 -2.39 5.70 5.46
N GLY A 428 -3.55 5.66 6.13
CA GLY A 428 -4.27 6.83 6.62
C GLY A 428 -4.29 6.86 8.14
N TYR A 429 -3.87 7.96 8.75
CA TYR A 429 -3.97 8.16 10.19
C TYR A 429 -4.97 9.27 10.47
N GLU A 430 -5.77 9.17 11.53
CA GLU A 430 -6.55 10.31 12.04
C GLU A 430 -5.72 11.19 12.98
N ARG A 431 -4.63 10.66 13.54
CA ARG A 431 -3.64 11.43 14.31
C ARG A 431 -2.26 10.80 14.22
N LEU A 432 -1.24 11.63 14.03
CA LEU A 432 0.16 11.20 14.03
C LEU A 432 0.79 11.33 15.42
N ILE A 433 1.63 10.36 15.78
CA ILE A 433 2.45 10.43 17.00
C ILE A 433 3.49 11.54 16.88
N GLU A 434 4.05 11.72 15.68
CA GLU A 434 5.07 12.72 15.36
C GLU A 434 4.50 14.11 15.01
N GLY A 435 3.20 14.33 15.21
CA GLY A 435 2.53 15.56 14.77
C GLY A 435 3.18 16.84 15.30
N LYS A 436 3.60 16.87 16.57
CA LYS A 436 4.29 18.03 17.16
C LYS A 436 5.63 18.33 16.51
N THR A 437 6.40 17.29 16.20
CA THR A 437 7.69 17.41 15.54
C THR A 437 7.52 17.96 14.14
N TYR A 438 6.48 17.53 13.42
CA TYR A 438 6.17 18.04 12.09
C TYR A 438 5.78 19.52 12.14
N VAL A 439 4.94 19.92 13.10
CA VAL A 439 4.63 21.34 13.33
C VAL A 439 5.90 22.14 13.59
N ASN A 440 6.77 21.67 14.48
CA ASN A 440 8.04 22.35 14.79
C ASN A 440 8.95 22.46 13.55
N GLU A 441 9.13 21.38 12.79
CA GLU A 441 9.96 21.37 11.57
C GLU A 441 9.38 22.29 10.48
N MET A 442 8.05 22.35 10.32
CA MET A 442 7.39 23.26 9.36
C MET A 442 7.50 24.73 9.77
N LEU A 443 7.55 25.02 11.08
CA LEU A 443 7.84 26.35 11.61
C LEU A 443 9.35 26.71 11.55
N GLY A 444 10.16 25.91 10.85
CA GLY A 444 11.58 26.18 10.64
C GLY A 444 12.49 25.83 11.83
N LYS A 445 11.96 25.15 12.86
CA LYS A 445 12.80 24.68 13.98
C LYS A 445 13.73 23.55 13.53
N PRO A 446 14.94 23.44 14.12
CA PRO A 446 15.90 22.41 13.73
C PRO A 446 15.34 21.01 13.97
N LYS A 447 15.68 20.09 13.05
CA LYS A 447 15.23 18.70 13.11
C LYS A 447 15.72 17.99 14.37
N GLU A 448 14.78 17.53 15.19
CA GLU A 448 15.09 16.74 16.37
C GLU A 448 15.29 15.25 16.03
N LYS A 449 16.30 14.62 16.63
CA LYS A 449 16.53 13.17 16.51
C LYS A 449 15.65 12.46 17.53
N GLU A 450 14.42 12.16 17.14
CA GLU A 450 13.51 11.49 18.07
C GLU A 450 13.57 9.96 17.96
N SER A 451 13.52 9.30 19.11
CA SER A 451 13.42 7.85 19.24
C SER A 451 11.95 7.47 19.41
N ILE A 452 11.44 6.59 18.52
CA ILE A 452 10.06 6.06 18.54
C ILE A 452 9.71 5.53 19.94
N PHE A 453 10.64 4.83 20.60
CA PHE A 453 10.42 4.28 21.94
C PHE A 453 10.29 5.35 23.02
N THR A 454 11.00 6.47 22.87
CA THR A 454 10.90 7.60 23.80
C THR A 454 9.55 8.29 23.66
N MET A 455 9.09 8.51 22.43
CA MET A 455 7.72 9.03 22.19
C MET A 455 6.65 8.10 22.75
N LEU A 456 6.76 6.79 22.50
CA LEU A 456 5.79 5.79 22.96
C LEU A 456 5.70 5.70 24.49
N ARG A 457 6.79 5.99 25.22
CA ARG A 457 6.79 5.98 26.69
C ARG A 457 6.14 7.22 27.29
N THR A 458 6.14 8.35 26.60
CA THR A 458 5.51 9.60 27.08
C THR A 458 4.04 9.70 26.68
N LEU A 459 3.59 8.89 25.71
CA LEU A 459 2.22 8.86 25.21
C LEU A 459 1.14 8.48 26.23
N PRO A 460 1.31 7.52 27.16
CA PRO A 460 0.28 7.18 28.14
C PRO A 460 -0.08 8.33 29.10
N ALA A 461 0.81 9.31 29.27
CA ALA A 461 0.54 10.53 30.06
C ALA A 461 -0.32 11.55 29.29
N LEU A 462 -0.45 11.39 27.98
CA LEU A 462 -1.29 12.19 27.10
C LEU A 462 -2.63 11.45 26.91
N ARG A 463 -3.68 11.85 27.64
CA ARG A 463 -5.09 11.40 27.50
C ARG A 463 -5.72 11.70 26.12
N LYS A 464 -4.93 11.74 25.04
CA LYS A 464 -5.35 12.16 23.70
C LYS A 464 -5.86 10.96 22.92
N ARG A 465 -6.99 11.13 22.24
CA ARG A 465 -7.53 10.16 21.28
C ARG A 465 -6.72 10.25 19.99
N PHE A 466 -6.34 9.10 19.44
CA PHE A 466 -5.60 9.01 18.17
C PHE A 466 -6.50 8.60 16.99
N GLY A 467 -7.75 8.24 17.26
CA GLY A 467 -8.69 7.83 16.22
C GLY A 467 -8.28 6.51 15.59
N LYS A 468 -8.72 6.29 14.36
CA LYS A 468 -8.45 5.05 13.61
C LYS A 468 -7.22 5.17 12.71
N VAL A 469 -6.69 4.00 12.35
CA VAL A 469 -5.69 3.85 11.30
C VAL A 469 -6.31 3.06 10.16
N HIS A 470 -6.18 3.57 8.94
CA HIS A 470 -6.69 2.93 7.74
C HIS A 470 -5.52 2.40 6.91
N VAL A 471 -5.63 1.17 6.43
CA VAL A 471 -4.69 0.57 5.48
C VAL A 471 -5.46 0.11 4.27
N SER A 472 -5.06 0.59 3.09
CA SER A 472 -5.71 0.24 1.83
C SER A 472 -4.70 -0.31 0.84
N PHE A 473 -5.07 -1.37 0.14
CA PHE A 473 -4.25 -2.00 -0.87
C PHE A 473 -4.66 -1.52 -2.26
N GLY A 474 -3.72 -0.91 -2.99
CA GLY A 474 -3.95 -0.39 -4.32
C GLY A 474 -3.87 -1.45 -5.41
N GLU A 475 -4.08 -1.03 -6.65
CA GLU A 475 -3.99 -1.89 -7.81
C GLU A 475 -2.56 -2.43 -7.98
N ALA A 476 -2.44 -3.74 -8.09
CA ALA A 476 -1.17 -4.43 -8.18
C ALA A 476 -0.53 -4.25 -9.57
N ILE A 477 0.80 -4.08 -9.60
CA ILE A 477 1.56 -3.87 -10.83
C ILE A 477 2.41 -5.11 -11.10
N HIS A 478 2.06 -5.85 -12.16
CA HIS A 478 2.81 -7.03 -12.59
C HIS A 478 4.08 -6.62 -13.33
N LEU A 479 5.25 -7.00 -12.81
CA LEU A 479 6.53 -6.61 -13.41
C LEU A 479 6.66 -7.08 -14.87
N ASN A 480 6.16 -8.28 -15.17
CA ASN A 480 6.24 -8.87 -16.50
C ASN A 480 5.51 -8.03 -17.56
N GLU A 481 4.46 -7.29 -17.20
CA GLU A 481 3.76 -6.41 -18.14
C GLU A 481 4.60 -5.19 -18.49
N ILE A 482 5.26 -4.59 -17.50
CA ILE A 482 6.20 -3.48 -17.72
C ILE A 482 7.37 -3.95 -18.59
N LEU A 483 7.95 -5.12 -18.27
CA LEU A 483 9.06 -5.67 -19.06
C LEU A 483 8.66 -5.96 -20.51
N LYS A 484 7.46 -6.51 -20.75
CA LYS A 484 6.96 -6.75 -22.12
C LYS A 484 6.77 -5.47 -22.94
N ARG A 485 6.44 -4.34 -22.32
CA ARG A 485 6.29 -3.06 -23.04
C ARG A 485 7.64 -2.44 -23.42
N HIS A 486 8.66 -2.59 -22.57
CA HIS A 486 9.99 -1.98 -22.78
C HIS A 486 11.02 -2.89 -23.44
N ASP A 487 10.86 -4.22 -23.34
CA ASP A 487 11.69 -5.24 -24.00
C ASP A 487 10.78 -6.35 -24.58
N PRO A 488 10.01 -6.07 -25.66
CA PRO A 488 9.05 -7.02 -26.23
C PRO A 488 9.71 -8.30 -26.75
N ASP A 489 10.95 -8.20 -27.24
CA ASP A 489 11.65 -9.33 -27.84
C ASP A 489 12.34 -10.23 -26.81
N GLY A 490 12.38 -9.82 -25.53
CA GLY A 490 13.01 -10.57 -24.43
C GLY A 490 14.49 -10.86 -24.64
N ARG A 491 15.15 -10.12 -25.55
CA ARG A 491 16.52 -10.39 -26.03
C ARG A 491 17.60 -10.02 -25.00
N HIS A 492 17.23 -9.41 -23.87
CA HIS A 492 18.18 -8.92 -22.84
C HIS A 492 18.17 -9.73 -21.54
N LEU A 493 17.67 -10.96 -21.56
CA LEU A 493 18.15 -11.96 -20.62
C LEU A 493 19.59 -12.31 -21.03
N VAL A 494 20.53 -12.15 -20.09
CA VAL A 494 21.85 -12.81 -20.02
C VAL A 494 23.14 -11.93 -20.16
N GLU A 495 23.99 -12.11 -19.14
CA GLU A 495 25.45 -11.93 -19.00
C GLU A 495 26.16 -10.56 -18.96
N LYS A 496 25.69 -9.50 -19.62
CA LYS A 496 26.46 -8.23 -19.61
C LYS A 496 26.26 -7.40 -18.33
N ILE A 497 27.35 -6.80 -17.84
CA ILE A 497 27.38 -5.92 -16.65
C ILE A 497 26.67 -4.59 -16.93
N GLU A 498 26.57 -4.21 -18.20
CA GLU A 498 26.02 -2.93 -18.65
C GLU A 498 24.51 -2.84 -18.49
N ARG A 499 24.05 -1.66 -18.07
CA ARG A 499 22.65 -1.35 -17.84
C ARG A 499 21.98 -1.12 -19.20
N PRO A 500 20.96 -1.90 -19.61
CA PRO A 500 20.24 -1.64 -20.86
C PRO A 500 19.63 -0.23 -20.84
N ALA A 501 19.61 0.44 -22.00
CA ALA A 501 19.08 1.79 -22.13
C ALA A 501 17.59 1.86 -21.76
N TRP A 502 16.81 0.84 -22.15
CA TRP A 502 15.37 0.71 -21.86
C TRP A 502 15.06 0.55 -20.36
N LEU A 503 16.04 0.13 -19.54
CA LEU A 503 15.78 -0.15 -18.13
C LEU A 503 15.44 1.12 -17.34
N SER A 504 16.04 2.26 -17.67
CA SER A 504 15.74 3.51 -16.96
C SER A 504 14.28 3.95 -17.21
N PRO A 505 13.80 4.07 -18.46
CA PRO A 505 12.38 4.29 -18.74
C PRO A 505 11.42 3.31 -18.06
N ALA A 506 11.75 2.00 -18.06
CA ALA A 506 10.91 1.00 -17.39
C ALA A 506 10.82 1.20 -15.87
N VAL A 507 11.92 1.61 -15.24
CA VAL A 507 11.96 1.93 -13.81
C VAL A 507 11.18 3.21 -13.51
N ASP A 508 11.27 4.21 -14.38
CA ASP A 508 10.56 5.48 -14.22
C ASP A 508 9.05 5.29 -14.39
N GLU A 509 8.60 4.52 -15.40
CA GLU A 509 7.18 4.13 -15.55
C GLU A 509 6.68 3.38 -14.30
N LEU A 510 7.44 2.39 -13.82
CA LEU A 510 7.09 1.64 -12.62
C LEU A 510 6.99 2.55 -11.39
N ALA A 511 7.93 3.48 -11.22
CA ALA A 511 7.91 4.42 -10.11
C ALA A 511 6.65 5.29 -10.16
N THR A 512 6.34 5.90 -11.31
CA THR A 512 5.15 6.73 -11.49
C THR A 512 3.87 5.94 -11.21
N ARG A 513 3.73 4.73 -11.78
CA ARG A 513 2.56 3.86 -11.54
C ARG A 513 2.39 3.51 -10.07
N ILE A 514 3.47 3.22 -9.34
CA ILE A 514 3.39 2.95 -7.91
C ILE A 514 2.81 4.17 -7.18
N MET A 515 3.33 5.37 -7.45
CA MET A 515 2.86 6.60 -6.78
C MET A 515 1.40 6.89 -7.09
N THR A 516 1.00 6.76 -8.37
CA THR A 516 -0.39 6.93 -8.81
C THR A 516 -1.31 5.89 -8.16
N ASN A 517 -0.90 4.63 -8.06
CA ASN A 517 -1.73 3.56 -7.49
C ASN A 517 -1.80 3.64 -5.95
N ILE A 518 -0.78 4.19 -5.27
CA ILE A 518 -0.88 4.57 -3.85
C ILE A 518 -1.98 5.63 -3.69
N ASN A 519 -1.96 6.68 -4.51
CA ASN A 519 -2.95 7.75 -4.47
C ASN A 519 -4.36 7.27 -4.84
N GLY A 520 -4.46 6.34 -5.80
CA GLY A 520 -5.71 5.71 -6.22
C GLY A 520 -6.33 4.76 -5.18
N ALA A 521 -5.62 4.50 -4.08
CA ALA A 521 -6.08 3.69 -2.95
C ALA A 521 -6.27 4.51 -1.66
N ALA A 522 -6.32 5.84 -1.77
CA ALA A 522 -6.40 6.73 -0.62
C ALA A 522 -7.68 6.54 0.20
N CYS A 523 -7.53 6.62 1.53
CA CYS A 523 -8.64 6.63 2.48
C CYS A 523 -8.91 8.08 2.94
N VAL A 524 -10.14 8.53 2.74
CA VAL A 524 -10.62 9.87 3.11
C VAL A 524 -11.34 9.77 4.46
N ALA A 525 -10.58 9.97 5.53
CA ALA A 525 -11.08 9.97 6.90
C ALA A 525 -11.69 11.34 7.28
N PRO A 526 -12.49 11.43 8.36
CA PRO A 526 -13.11 12.68 8.83
C PRO A 526 -12.12 13.85 8.97
N MET A 527 -10.90 13.58 9.46
CA MET A 527 -9.86 14.61 9.60
C MET A 527 -9.44 15.21 8.26
N ASN A 528 -9.39 14.42 7.20
CA ASN A 528 -9.01 14.91 5.87
C ASN A 528 -10.04 15.91 5.33
N LEU A 529 -11.34 15.63 5.53
CA LEU A 529 -12.42 16.50 5.10
C LEU A 529 -12.46 17.79 5.93
N ILE A 530 -12.32 17.69 7.26
CA ILE A 530 -12.24 18.85 8.16
C ILE A 530 -11.05 19.75 7.79
N ALA A 531 -9.88 19.16 7.54
CA ALA A 531 -8.70 19.92 7.09
C ALA A 531 -8.98 20.66 5.78
N THR A 532 -9.54 19.95 4.80
CA THR A 532 -9.80 20.51 3.46
C THR A 532 -10.82 21.64 3.52
N ALA A 533 -11.89 21.49 4.31
CA ALA A 533 -12.94 22.49 4.43
C ALA A 533 -12.50 23.74 5.20
N LEU A 534 -11.90 23.59 6.38
CA LEU A 534 -11.56 24.74 7.21
C LEU A 534 -10.30 25.47 6.73
N LEU A 535 -9.29 24.79 6.21
CA LEU A 535 -8.09 25.47 5.68
C LEU A 535 -8.37 26.30 4.41
N ALA A 536 -9.50 26.02 3.74
CA ALA A 536 -9.99 26.82 2.62
C ALA A 536 -10.67 28.14 3.06
N THR A 537 -10.81 28.39 4.38
CA THR A 537 -11.44 29.61 4.91
C THR A 537 -10.40 30.56 5.53
N PRO A 538 -10.60 31.89 5.47
CA PRO A 538 -9.61 32.88 5.94
C PRO A 538 -9.17 32.70 7.40
N LYS A 539 -10.14 32.44 8.30
CA LYS A 539 -9.90 32.29 9.76
C LYS A 539 -9.95 30.84 10.24
N GLN A 540 -9.85 29.88 9.31
CA GLN A 540 -10.03 28.45 9.60
C GLN A 540 -11.26 28.17 10.47
N SER A 541 -12.35 28.86 10.15
CA SER A 541 -13.60 28.84 10.91
C SER A 541 -14.81 28.93 10.01
N MET A 542 -15.89 28.30 10.45
CA MET A 542 -17.15 28.21 9.72
C MET A 542 -18.28 27.94 10.72
N LEU A 543 -19.51 28.40 10.41
CA LEU A 543 -20.70 28.02 11.19
C LEU A 543 -20.87 26.50 11.17
N GLU A 544 -21.30 25.90 12.29
CA GLU A 544 -21.44 24.45 12.42
C GLU A 544 -22.31 23.83 11.30
N SER A 545 -23.44 24.48 10.98
CA SER A 545 -24.36 24.04 9.93
C SER A 545 -23.73 24.09 8.53
N ASP A 546 -22.95 25.13 8.25
CA ASP A 546 -22.30 25.30 6.94
C ASP A 546 -21.12 24.36 6.80
N LEU A 547 -20.38 24.13 7.89
CA LEU A 547 -19.30 23.15 7.93
C LEU A 547 -19.86 21.74 7.67
N ALA A 548 -20.94 21.35 8.34
CA ALA A 548 -21.58 20.07 8.08
C ALA A 548 -22.00 19.91 6.61
N ARG A 549 -22.59 20.95 6.01
CA ARG A 549 -23.00 20.94 4.59
C ARG A 549 -21.79 20.87 3.64
N GLN A 550 -20.72 21.60 3.92
CA GLN A 550 -19.48 21.56 3.14
C GLN A 550 -18.81 20.19 3.21
N LEU A 551 -18.79 19.56 4.39
CA LEU A 551 -18.20 18.24 4.59
C LEU A 551 -19.01 17.16 3.87
N GLU A 552 -20.35 17.24 3.91
CA GLU A 552 -21.20 16.32 3.16
C GLU A 552 -21.02 16.49 1.66
N LEU A 553 -20.90 17.74 1.18
CA LEU A 553 -20.58 18.02 -0.23
C LEU A 553 -19.26 17.39 -0.66
N TYR A 554 -18.18 17.58 0.12
CA TYR A 554 -16.89 16.97 -0.23
C TYR A 554 -16.93 15.45 -0.18
N ALA A 555 -17.63 14.86 0.79
CA ALA A 555 -17.79 13.42 0.85
C ALA A 555 -18.62 12.89 -0.34
N SER A 556 -19.70 13.58 -0.73
CA SER A 556 -20.57 13.17 -1.84
C SER A 556 -19.89 13.28 -3.20
N LEU A 557 -19.19 14.38 -3.50
CA LEU A 557 -18.36 14.50 -4.71
C LEU A 557 -17.40 13.32 -4.87
N LEU A 558 -16.71 12.95 -3.78
CA LEU A 558 -15.74 11.84 -3.80
C LEU A 558 -16.38 10.45 -3.88
N ARG A 559 -17.66 10.31 -3.51
CA ARG A 559 -18.41 9.04 -3.61
C ARG A 559 -19.12 8.89 -4.96
N GLN A 560 -19.64 9.97 -5.54
CA GLN A 560 -20.44 9.94 -6.76
C GLN A 560 -19.56 9.82 -8.02
N ALA A 561 -18.48 10.60 -8.10
CA ALA A 561 -17.48 10.53 -9.16
C ALA A 561 -16.12 10.13 -8.58
N PRO A 562 -15.95 8.87 -8.13
CA PRO A 562 -14.77 8.47 -7.39
C PRO A 562 -13.52 8.53 -8.29
N TYR A 563 -12.48 9.20 -7.80
CA TYR A 563 -11.16 9.26 -8.42
C TYR A 563 -10.62 7.88 -8.82
N SER A 564 -10.94 6.84 -8.06
CA SER A 564 -10.62 5.43 -8.35
C SER A 564 -11.61 4.53 -7.61
N SER A 565 -11.88 3.33 -8.14
CA SER A 565 -12.73 2.33 -7.49
C SER A 565 -12.17 1.80 -6.16
N LEU A 566 -10.92 2.15 -5.82
CA LEU A 566 -10.23 1.76 -4.59
C LEU A 566 -10.11 2.92 -3.58
N ILE A 567 -10.82 4.02 -3.82
CA ILE A 567 -10.95 5.10 -2.83
C ILE A 567 -11.99 4.69 -1.80
N TRP A 568 -11.63 4.81 -0.53
CA TRP A 568 -12.57 4.71 0.57
C TRP A 568 -12.85 6.10 1.13
N VAL A 569 -14.13 6.44 1.27
CA VAL A 569 -14.59 7.69 1.91
C VAL A 569 -15.36 7.31 3.17
N THR A 570 -15.13 8.02 4.27
CA THR A 570 -15.85 7.80 5.52
C THR A 570 -17.36 7.78 5.30
N GLU A 571 -18.10 6.89 5.97
CA GLU A 571 -19.55 6.69 5.77
C GLU A 571 -20.42 7.57 6.68
N ILE A 572 -19.81 8.26 7.64
CA ILE A 572 -20.55 9.13 8.58
C ILE A 572 -20.94 10.45 7.91
N ASP A 573 -22.08 11.01 8.32
CA ASP A 573 -22.61 12.27 7.80
C ASP A 573 -21.76 13.49 8.22
N GLY A 574 -21.91 14.60 7.51
CA GLY A 574 -21.22 15.86 7.77
C GLY A 574 -21.29 16.35 9.22
N ALA A 575 -22.45 16.25 9.90
CA ALA A 575 -22.59 16.68 11.30
C ALA A 575 -21.86 15.72 12.25
N SER A 576 -21.86 14.42 11.96
CA SER A 576 -21.08 13.40 12.66
C SER A 576 -19.57 13.62 12.50
N ILE A 577 -19.12 14.06 11.32
CA ILE A 577 -17.73 14.47 11.08
C ILE A 577 -17.36 15.65 11.99
N VAL A 578 -18.19 16.71 12.07
CA VAL A 578 -17.94 17.86 12.96
C VAL A 578 -17.80 17.41 14.43
N ARG A 579 -18.75 16.61 14.94
CA ARG A 579 -18.69 16.06 16.30
C ARG A 579 -17.45 15.20 16.53
N HIS A 580 -16.99 14.47 15.51
CA HIS A 580 -15.77 13.69 15.60
C HIS A 580 -14.52 14.58 15.65
N GLY A 581 -14.45 15.65 14.85
CA GLY A 581 -13.40 16.68 14.91
C GLY A 581 -13.26 17.33 16.27
N GLU A 582 -14.38 17.70 16.88
CA GLU A 582 -14.44 18.29 18.23
C GLU A 582 -13.95 17.29 19.29
N ARG A 583 -14.41 16.03 19.23
CA ARG A 583 -13.94 14.95 20.14
C ARG A 583 -12.44 14.66 20.02
N MET A 584 -11.87 14.84 18.83
CA MET A 584 -10.43 14.66 18.57
C MET A 584 -9.59 15.86 19.05
N GLY A 585 -10.25 16.97 19.38
CA GLY A 585 -9.62 18.22 19.81
C GLY A 585 -8.93 18.98 18.67
N VAL A 586 -9.36 18.75 17.43
CA VAL A 586 -8.82 19.40 16.23
C VAL A 586 -9.53 20.73 15.96
N ILE A 587 -10.84 20.76 16.21
CA ILE A 587 -11.67 21.96 16.13
C ILE A 587 -12.31 22.25 17.49
N GLN A 588 -12.60 23.52 17.74
CA GLN A 588 -13.25 24.01 18.94
C GLN A 588 -14.55 24.73 18.58
N ARG A 589 -15.54 24.60 19.46
CA ARG A 589 -16.84 25.27 19.35
C ARG A 589 -16.80 26.59 20.10
N LEU A 590 -17.01 27.68 19.36
CA LEU A 590 -17.26 29.00 19.91
C LEU A 590 -18.77 29.24 19.93
N LYS A 591 -19.36 29.31 21.13
CA LYS A 591 -20.79 29.57 21.28
C LYS A 591 -21.14 30.99 20.88
N HIS A 592 -22.17 31.15 20.06
CA HIS A 592 -22.65 32.45 19.63
C HIS A 592 -24.18 32.44 19.47
N GLN A 593 -24.84 33.58 19.75
CA GLN A 593 -26.31 33.66 19.79
C GLN A 593 -26.98 33.37 18.43
N LEU A 594 -26.26 33.61 17.33
CA LEU A 594 -26.73 33.38 15.96
C LEU A 594 -26.28 32.04 15.35
N GLY A 595 -25.74 31.14 16.18
CA GLY A 595 -25.24 29.84 15.74
C GLY A 595 -23.77 29.64 16.08
N ASP A 596 -23.42 28.44 16.51
CA ASP A 596 -22.06 28.11 16.96
C ASP A 596 -21.07 28.11 15.78
N VAL A 597 -19.88 28.65 16.04
CA VAL A 597 -18.77 28.69 15.08
C VAL A 597 -17.77 27.61 15.44
N MET A 598 -17.38 26.79 14.45
CA MET A 598 -16.32 25.80 14.58
C MET A 598 -15.01 26.40 14.08
N GLN A 599 -13.94 26.34 14.87
CA GLN A 599 -12.65 26.95 14.53
C GLN A 599 -11.46 26.04 14.86
N MET A 600 -10.38 26.13 14.06
CA MET A 600 -9.08 25.55 14.38
C MET A 600 -8.18 26.54 15.14
N THR A 601 -7.37 26.02 16.08
CA THR A 601 -6.24 26.79 16.63
C THR A 601 -5.10 26.86 15.60
N GLU A 602 -4.18 27.81 15.78
CA GLU A 602 -3.00 27.94 14.90
C GLU A 602 -2.11 26.69 14.89
N GLU A 603 -1.88 26.05 16.04
CA GLU A 603 -1.12 24.79 16.11
C GLU A 603 -1.82 23.68 15.31
N ASN A 604 -3.15 23.59 15.44
CA ASN A 604 -3.92 22.60 14.70
C ASN A 604 -3.98 22.94 13.21
N SER A 605 -4.11 24.19 12.79
CA SER A 605 -4.19 24.55 11.37
C SER A 605 -2.93 24.13 10.63
N VAL A 606 -1.75 24.39 11.21
CA VAL A 606 -0.46 23.94 10.66
C VAL A 606 -0.42 22.41 10.54
N LEU A 607 -0.81 21.67 11.59
CA LEU A 607 -0.87 20.21 11.53
C LEU A 607 -1.90 19.71 10.50
N MET A 608 -3.04 20.37 10.37
CA MET A 608 -4.11 19.96 9.47
C MET A 608 -3.75 20.14 7.99
N THR A 609 -2.77 20.99 7.66
CA THR A 609 -2.23 21.05 6.28
C THR A 609 -1.73 19.66 5.82
N TYR A 610 -1.13 18.88 6.73
CA TYR A 610 -0.71 17.50 6.49
C TYR A 610 -1.89 16.62 6.08
N PHE A 611 -3.01 16.70 6.82
CA PHE A 611 -4.18 15.86 6.58
C PHE A 611 -4.95 16.27 5.32
N ARG A 612 -5.02 17.57 4.99
CA ARG A 612 -5.53 18.04 3.70
C ARG A 612 -4.70 17.47 2.55
N ASN A 613 -3.37 17.55 2.66
CA ASN A 613 -2.44 17.12 1.61
C ASN A 613 -2.49 15.61 1.32
N ASN A 614 -2.96 14.79 2.28
CA ASN A 614 -3.18 13.36 2.08
C ASN A 614 -4.30 13.01 1.08
N VAL A 615 -5.18 13.98 0.78
CA VAL A 615 -6.35 13.83 -0.12
C VAL A 615 -6.45 14.96 -1.15
N LEU A 616 -5.49 15.88 -1.18
CA LEU A 616 -5.48 17.03 -2.08
C LEU A 616 -5.56 16.62 -3.56
N HIS A 617 -4.92 15.51 -3.92
CA HIS A 617 -4.96 14.95 -5.28
C HIS A 617 -6.37 14.51 -5.71
N LEU A 618 -7.23 14.11 -4.77
CA LEU A 618 -8.61 13.71 -5.06
C LEU A 618 -9.49 14.93 -5.36
N MET A 619 -9.25 16.04 -4.66
CA MET A 619 -10.00 17.29 -4.83
C MET A 619 -9.44 18.19 -5.94
N ALA A 620 -8.29 17.82 -6.52
CA ALA A 620 -7.53 18.71 -7.40
C ALA A 620 -8.34 19.16 -8.62
N LEU A 621 -8.95 18.22 -9.35
CA LEU A 621 -9.68 18.55 -10.57
C LEU A 621 -10.98 19.33 -10.31
N PRO A 622 -11.87 18.91 -9.38
CA PRO A 622 -13.04 19.70 -9.02
C PRO A 622 -12.67 21.12 -8.55
N SER A 623 -11.60 21.25 -7.78
CA SER A 623 -11.09 22.55 -7.31
C SER A 623 -10.54 23.42 -8.44
N LEU A 624 -9.76 22.86 -9.37
CA LEU A 624 -9.24 23.59 -10.52
C LEU A 624 -10.35 24.10 -11.44
N ILE A 625 -11.40 23.30 -11.63
CA ILE A 625 -12.60 23.72 -12.38
C ILE A 625 -13.32 24.83 -11.61
N ALA A 626 -13.50 24.68 -10.28
CA ALA A 626 -14.10 25.72 -9.45
C ALA A 626 -13.33 27.06 -9.50
N CYS A 627 -11.99 27.04 -9.62
CA CYS A 627 -11.17 28.24 -9.80
C CYS A 627 -11.56 29.05 -11.05
N CYS A 628 -12.04 28.40 -12.12
CA CYS A 628 -12.50 29.07 -13.33
C CYS A 628 -13.71 29.98 -13.09
N PHE A 629 -14.45 29.77 -12.00
CA PHE A 629 -15.68 30.49 -11.66
C PHE A 629 -15.49 31.53 -10.54
N LEU A 630 -14.27 31.71 -10.03
CA LEU A 630 -13.98 32.71 -8.99
C LEU A 630 -14.23 34.14 -9.50
N ASN A 631 -13.72 34.44 -10.70
CA ASN A 631 -13.89 35.76 -11.34
C ASN A 631 -14.97 35.75 -12.43
N ASN A 632 -15.35 34.57 -12.94
CA ASN A 632 -16.25 34.44 -14.07
C ASN A 632 -17.61 33.88 -13.62
N ARG A 633 -18.70 34.54 -14.01
CA ARG A 633 -20.05 34.02 -13.77
C ARG A 633 -20.37 32.84 -14.69
N THR A 634 -19.89 32.90 -15.92
CA THR A 634 -20.14 31.94 -17.00
C THR A 634 -18.85 31.63 -17.73
N MET A 635 -18.66 30.37 -18.11
CA MET A 635 -17.48 29.89 -18.83
C MET A 635 -17.91 28.91 -19.94
N ARG A 636 -17.30 29.01 -21.13
CA ARG A 636 -17.53 28.04 -22.20
C ARG A 636 -16.75 26.77 -21.93
N THR A 637 -17.31 25.62 -22.31
CA THR A 637 -16.66 24.31 -22.13
C THR A 637 -15.27 24.25 -22.78
N GLU A 638 -15.13 24.83 -23.98
CA GLU A 638 -13.85 24.90 -24.69
C GLU A 638 -12.77 25.68 -23.93
N ASP A 639 -13.16 26.78 -23.25
CA ASP A 639 -12.22 27.58 -22.47
C ASP A 639 -11.78 26.84 -21.20
N ILE A 640 -12.71 26.14 -20.53
CA ILE A 640 -12.40 25.30 -19.37
C ILE A 640 -11.44 24.17 -19.77
N GLN A 641 -11.73 23.46 -20.85
CA GLN A 641 -10.86 22.38 -21.35
C GLN A 641 -9.48 22.91 -21.77
N ARG A 642 -9.41 24.08 -22.41
CA ARG A 642 -8.12 24.74 -22.75
C ARG A 642 -7.31 25.05 -21.50
N LEU A 643 -7.93 25.60 -20.46
CA LEU A 643 -7.27 25.88 -19.18
C LEU A 643 -6.80 24.60 -18.50
N MET A 644 -7.65 23.57 -18.45
CA MET A 644 -7.29 22.27 -17.88
C MET A 644 -6.11 21.64 -18.62
N TRP A 645 -6.11 21.66 -19.95
CA TRP A 645 -5.00 21.13 -20.75
C TRP A 645 -3.67 21.85 -20.48
N ARG A 646 -3.69 23.16 -20.22
CA ARG A 646 -2.49 23.94 -19.87
C ARG A 646 -1.98 23.67 -18.46
N ILE A 647 -2.86 23.58 -17.47
CA ILE A 647 -2.46 23.50 -16.05
C ILE A 647 -2.31 22.08 -15.52
N TYR A 648 -3.20 21.17 -15.95
CA TYR A 648 -3.27 19.80 -15.44
C TYR A 648 -1.94 19.07 -15.49
N PRO A 649 -1.13 19.16 -16.55
CA PRO A 649 0.05 18.33 -16.62
C PRO A 649 1.09 18.61 -15.53
N TYR A 650 1.19 19.87 -15.07
CA TYR A 650 2.05 20.24 -13.95
C TYR A 650 1.48 19.79 -12.60
N VAL A 651 0.16 19.92 -12.42
CA VAL A 651 -0.53 19.44 -11.20
C VAL A 651 -0.47 17.92 -11.12
N ARG A 652 -0.61 17.22 -12.25
CA ARG A 652 -0.47 15.77 -12.39
C ARG A 652 0.87 15.29 -11.91
N ASP A 653 1.96 15.88 -12.42
CA ASP A 653 3.31 15.43 -12.09
C ASP A 653 3.70 15.80 -10.63
N GLU A 654 3.16 16.89 -10.09
CA GLU A 654 3.36 17.28 -8.69
C GLU A 654 2.59 16.40 -7.70
N LEU A 655 1.33 16.04 -8.03
CA LEU A 655 0.43 15.30 -7.14
C LEU A 655 0.27 13.82 -7.51
N PHE A 656 0.98 13.33 -8.53
CA PHE A 656 0.84 11.98 -9.09
C PHE A 656 -0.60 11.63 -9.50
N LEU A 657 -1.26 12.52 -10.27
CA LEU A 657 -2.63 12.29 -10.74
C LEU A 657 -2.69 11.16 -11.78
N ARG A 658 -3.81 10.43 -11.81
CA ARG A 658 -3.95 9.18 -12.57
C ARG A 658 -4.20 9.37 -14.06
N TRP A 659 -4.97 10.39 -14.42
CA TRP A 659 -5.46 10.53 -15.79
C TRP A 659 -4.34 10.97 -16.71
N THR A 660 -4.32 10.43 -17.92
CA THR A 660 -3.41 10.86 -18.97
C THR A 660 -3.87 12.21 -19.53
N GLU A 661 -3.00 12.87 -20.30
CA GLU A 661 -3.37 14.14 -20.96
C GLU A 661 -4.47 13.94 -22.01
N GLU A 662 -4.57 12.74 -22.59
CA GLU A 662 -5.60 12.37 -23.58
C GLU A 662 -6.99 12.20 -22.94
N GLU A 663 -7.04 11.75 -21.68
CA GLU A 663 -8.29 11.57 -20.94
C GLU A 663 -8.88 12.90 -20.43
N MET A 664 -8.10 13.99 -20.46
CA MET A 664 -8.45 15.23 -19.76
C MET A 664 -9.75 15.87 -20.20
N SER A 665 -10.04 15.87 -21.50
CA SER A 665 -11.28 16.46 -22.01
C SER A 665 -12.51 15.71 -21.46
N ALA A 666 -12.46 14.38 -21.42
CA ALA A 666 -13.56 13.56 -20.92
C ALA A 666 -13.75 13.71 -19.40
N VAL A 667 -12.66 13.64 -18.64
CA VAL A 667 -12.71 13.76 -17.16
C VAL A 667 -13.15 15.17 -16.74
N THR A 668 -12.76 16.20 -17.50
CA THR A 668 -13.23 17.58 -17.26
C THR A 668 -14.75 17.68 -17.41
N LEU A 669 -15.32 17.05 -18.44
CA LEU A 669 -16.78 17.03 -18.65
C LEU A 669 -17.50 16.25 -17.55
N GLU A 670 -17.01 15.06 -17.20
CA GLU A 670 -17.56 14.27 -16.10
C GLU A 670 -17.55 15.04 -14.77
N THR A 671 -16.48 15.79 -14.50
CA THR A 671 -16.38 16.61 -13.29
C THR A 671 -17.33 17.82 -13.35
N LEU A 672 -17.52 18.45 -14.51
CA LEU A 672 -18.50 19.53 -14.67
C LEU A 672 -19.93 19.03 -14.43
N ASP A 673 -20.27 17.86 -14.97
CA ASP A 673 -21.56 17.20 -14.73
C ASP A 673 -21.75 16.88 -13.25
N ASP A 674 -20.73 16.34 -12.57
CA ASP A 674 -20.78 16.05 -11.13
C ASP A 674 -20.97 17.31 -10.28
N LEU A 675 -20.25 18.40 -10.60
CA LEU A 675 -20.45 19.70 -9.94
C LEU A 675 -21.87 20.24 -10.16
N ALA A 676 -22.45 20.03 -11.34
CA ALA A 676 -23.83 20.43 -11.61
C ALA A 676 -24.88 19.56 -10.92
N ASN A 677 -24.64 18.26 -10.79
CA ASN A 677 -25.49 17.36 -10.01
C ASN A 677 -25.59 17.79 -8.54
N HIS A 678 -24.53 18.41 -8.01
CA HIS A 678 -24.50 18.97 -6.66
C HIS A 678 -24.98 20.43 -6.58
N GLY A 679 -25.48 21.00 -7.68
CA GLY A 679 -25.96 22.39 -7.74
C GLY A 679 -24.87 23.45 -7.67
N LEU A 680 -23.59 23.06 -7.79
CA LEU A 680 -22.46 24.00 -7.78
C LEU A 680 -22.26 24.68 -9.13
N LEU A 681 -22.80 24.11 -10.21
CA LEU A 681 -22.81 24.66 -11.56
C LEU A 681 -24.16 24.38 -12.24
N GLU A 682 -24.49 25.18 -13.25
CA GLU A 682 -25.65 24.99 -14.12
C GLU A 682 -25.17 24.86 -15.56
N SER A 683 -25.61 23.81 -16.26
CA SER A 683 -25.37 23.65 -17.70
C SER A 683 -26.29 24.56 -18.50
N VAL A 684 -25.72 25.29 -19.45
CA VAL A 684 -26.40 26.24 -20.35
C VAL A 684 -26.15 25.78 -21.79
N GLU A 685 -27.15 25.96 -22.67
CA GLU A 685 -27.04 25.60 -24.10
C GLU A 685 -26.61 24.13 -24.29
N ALA A 686 -27.24 23.20 -23.56
CA ALA A 686 -26.96 21.76 -23.63
C ALA A 686 -25.48 21.39 -23.39
N GLY A 687 -24.79 22.11 -22.49
CA GLY A 687 -23.40 21.83 -22.10
C GLY A 687 -22.35 22.60 -22.91
N ALA A 688 -22.74 23.52 -23.77
CA ALA A 688 -21.79 24.44 -24.42
C ALA A 688 -21.18 25.44 -23.43
N GLN A 689 -21.95 25.82 -22.41
CA GLN A 689 -21.53 26.77 -21.37
C GLN A 689 -21.95 26.32 -19.98
N TRP A 690 -21.23 26.80 -18.99
CA TRP A 690 -21.47 26.52 -17.58
C TRP A 690 -21.59 27.82 -16.80
N ARG A 691 -22.50 27.86 -15.84
CA ARG A 691 -22.79 29.04 -15.02
C ARG A 691 -22.72 28.69 -13.54
N ARG A 692 -22.07 29.55 -12.74
CA ARG A 692 -22.10 29.41 -11.28
C ARG A 692 -23.40 29.96 -10.67
N PRO A 693 -23.81 29.44 -9.49
CA PRO A 693 -24.92 29.99 -8.72
C PRO A 693 -24.74 31.48 -8.34
N PRO A 694 -25.84 32.20 -8.04
CA PRO A 694 -25.79 33.58 -7.58
C PRO A 694 -24.90 33.75 -6.33
N THR A 695 -24.11 34.82 -6.26
CA THR A 695 -23.05 35.03 -5.23
C THR A 695 -23.55 34.95 -3.78
N GLY A 696 -24.84 35.18 -3.50
CA GLY A 696 -25.42 35.08 -2.16
C GLY A 696 -25.98 33.71 -1.78
N SER A 697 -25.94 32.73 -2.69
CA SER A 697 -26.40 31.36 -2.43
C SER A 697 -25.40 30.56 -1.59
N ALA A 698 -25.87 29.53 -0.89
CA ALA A 698 -24.99 28.63 -0.14
C ALA A 698 -24.04 27.88 -1.08
N GLU A 699 -24.54 27.50 -2.25
CA GLU A 699 -23.83 26.74 -3.28
C GLU A 699 -22.68 27.58 -3.87
N ALA A 700 -22.87 28.89 -4.06
CA ALA A 700 -21.79 29.78 -4.49
C ALA A 700 -20.65 29.86 -3.45
N VAL A 701 -21.00 29.89 -2.16
CA VAL A 701 -20.00 29.84 -1.07
C VAL A 701 -19.27 28.50 -1.08
N GLN A 702 -19.99 27.39 -1.26
CA GLN A 702 -19.40 26.06 -1.32
C GLN A 702 -18.46 25.88 -2.53
N LEU A 703 -18.83 26.41 -3.69
CA LEU A 703 -17.98 26.43 -4.89
C LEU A 703 -16.71 27.28 -4.66
N SER A 704 -16.85 28.44 -4.00
CA SER A 704 -15.70 29.28 -3.65
C SER A 704 -14.75 28.56 -2.70
N ASN A 705 -15.26 27.91 -1.64
CA ASN A 705 -14.46 27.11 -0.72
C ASN A 705 -13.75 25.94 -1.43
N LEU A 706 -14.42 25.30 -2.40
CA LEU A 706 -13.83 24.24 -3.21
C LEU A 706 -12.67 24.76 -4.07
N ALA A 707 -12.81 25.92 -4.69
CA ALA A 707 -11.73 26.54 -5.46
C ALA A 707 -10.48 26.81 -4.60
N GLN A 708 -10.66 27.27 -3.35
CA GLN A 708 -9.55 27.57 -2.43
C GLN A 708 -8.65 26.35 -2.11
N VAL A 709 -9.12 25.12 -2.35
CA VAL A 709 -8.34 23.90 -2.09
C VAL A 709 -7.06 23.84 -2.93
N THR A 710 -7.07 24.31 -4.18
CA THR A 710 -5.90 24.30 -5.09
C THR A 710 -5.34 25.67 -5.43
N VAL A 711 -5.98 26.76 -5.02
CA VAL A 711 -5.52 28.14 -5.30
C VAL A 711 -4.04 28.33 -4.96
N GLN A 712 -3.55 27.83 -3.83
CA GLN A 712 -2.13 27.94 -3.43
C GLN A 712 -1.16 27.30 -4.43
N ILE A 713 -1.57 26.24 -5.15
CA ILE A 713 -0.76 25.64 -6.22
C ILE A 713 -0.70 26.60 -7.41
N ILE A 714 -1.84 27.14 -7.82
CA ILE A 714 -1.95 28.08 -8.95
C ILE A 714 -1.15 29.36 -8.66
N GLU A 715 -1.28 29.91 -7.45
CA GLU A 715 -0.53 31.07 -6.98
C GLU A 715 0.98 30.87 -7.06
N ARG A 716 1.46 29.70 -6.61
CA ARG A 716 2.88 29.37 -6.66
C ARG A 716 3.38 29.27 -8.09
N TYR A 717 2.60 28.65 -8.98
CA TYR A 717 2.95 28.58 -10.40
C TYR A 717 3.00 29.97 -11.03
N TYR A 718 1.99 30.80 -10.76
CA TYR A 718 1.94 32.17 -11.25
C TYR A 718 3.09 33.02 -10.70
N LEU A 719 3.48 32.87 -9.44
CA LEU A 719 4.62 33.57 -8.85
C LEU A 719 5.91 33.25 -9.61
N VAL A 720 6.18 31.97 -9.91
CA VAL A 720 7.37 31.58 -10.69
C VAL A 720 7.34 32.20 -12.08
N ILE A 721 6.20 32.16 -12.76
CA ILE A 721 6.03 32.73 -14.10
C ILE A 721 6.22 34.25 -14.06
N ALA A 722 5.61 34.95 -13.10
CA ALA A 722 5.69 36.40 -12.95
C ALA A 722 7.12 36.87 -12.66
N VAL A 723 7.85 36.19 -11.78
CA VAL A 723 9.26 36.50 -11.49
C VAL A 723 10.13 36.26 -12.72
N LEU A 724 9.90 35.16 -13.44
CA LEU A 724 10.64 34.84 -14.66
C LEU A 724 10.38 35.86 -15.79
N LEU A 725 9.13 36.29 -15.96
CA LEU A 725 8.74 37.33 -16.92
C LEU A 725 9.37 38.69 -16.55
N LYS A 726 9.39 39.06 -15.27
CA LYS A 726 10.03 40.29 -14.77
C LYS A 726 11.51 40.38 -15.18
N HIS A 727 12.27 39.29 -15.00
CA HIS A 727 13.70 39.29 -15.32
C HIS A 727 13.96 39.28 -16.84
N GLY A 728 13.06 38.69 -17.61
CA GLY A 728 13.26 38.47 -19.05
C GLY A 728 14.02 37.17 -19.35
N SER A 729 13.86 36.68 -20.58
CA SER A 729 14.51 35.45 -21.07
C SER A 729 16.04 35.58 -21.05
N GLY A 730 16.73 34.52 -20.58
CA GLY A 730 18.19 34.43 -20.55
C GLY A 730 18.88 35.24 -19.45
N ARG A 731 18.15 35.74 -18.44
CA ARG A 731 18.71 36.64 -17.42
C ARG A 731 18.89 36.04 -16.02
N ILE A 732 18.11 35.03 -15.65
CA ILE A 732 18.12 34.44 -14.31
C ILE A 732 18.52 32.96 -14.35
N SER A 733 19.31 32.51 -13.37
CA SER A 733 19.59 31.09 -13.17
C SER A 733 18.47 30.41 -12.38
N GLN A 734 18.40 29.08 -12.46
CA GLN A 734 17.39 28.32 -11.73
C GLN A 734 17.48 28.54 -10.20
N ASP A 735 18.66 28.45 -9.59
CA ASP A 735 18.81 28.63 -8.13
C ASP A 735 18.47 30.05 -7.65
N ALA A 736 18.76 31.07 -8.48
CA ALA A 736 18.38 32.44 -8.20
C ALA A 736 16.85 32.62 -8.27
N LEU A 737 16.18 32.04 -9.27
CA LEU A 737 14.73 32.07 -9.41
C LEU A 737 14.04 31.38 -8.22
N GLU A 738 14.52 30.19 -7.83
CA GLU A 738 14.02 29.46 -6.67
C GLU A 738 14.10 30.29 -5.38
N THR A 739 15.24 30.94 -5.17
CA THR A 739 15.50 31.75 -3.97
C THR A 739 14.65 33.04 -3.95
N GLN A 740 14.52 33.71 -5.10
CA GLN A 740 13.64 34.89 -5.24
C GLN A 740 12.18 34.52 -4.96
N CYS A 741 11.66 33.45 -5.58
CA CYS A 741 10.29 33.01 -5.34
C CYS A 741 10.04 32.68 -3.86
N GLN A 742 10.99 32.01 -3.19
CA GLN A 742 10.88 31.74 -1.76
C GLN A 742 10.79 33.02 -0.91
N LEU A 743 11.67 34.00 -1.14
CA LEU A 743 11.66 35.26 -0.40
C LEU A 743 10.37 36.07 -0.64
N MET A 744 9.86 36.04 -1.86
CA MET A 744 8.62 36.73 -2.23
C MET A 744 7.41 36.05 -1.60
N ALA A 745 7.37 34.72 -1.59
CA ALA A 745 6.32 33.96 -0.89
C ALA A 745 6.34 34.21 0.62
N GLN A 746 7.53 34.30 1.24
CA GLN A 746 7.67 34.70 2.65
C GLN A 746 7.11 36.10 2.89
N ARG A 747 7.46 37.07 2.03
CA ARG A 747 6.95 38.44 2.13
C ARG A 747 5.43 38.49 1.96
N MET A 748 4.86 37.73 1.02
CA MET A 748 3.41 37.62 0.86
C MET A 748 2.75 37.03 2.10
N SER A 749 3.34 36.00 2.71
CA SER A 749 2.82 35.38 3.93
C SER A 749 2.84 36.33 5.14
N LEU A 750 3.73 37.32 5.15
CA LEU A 750 3.78 38.37 6.18
C LEU A 750 2.78 39.52 5.93
N LEU A 751 2.46 39.78 4.66
CA LEU A 751 1.59 40.90 4.25
C LEU A 751 0.12 40.52 4.13
N TYR A 752 -0.18 39.23 3.91
CA TYR A 752 -1.52 38.69 3.73
C TYR A 752 -1.74 37.54 4.72
N GLU A 753 -3.00 37.23 5.07
CA GLU A 753 -3.39 36.12 5.97
C GLU A 753 -3.16 34.71 5.34
N LEU A 754 -2.02 34.50 4.67
CA LEU A 754 -1.64 33.24 4.03
C LEU A 754 -0.78 32.39 4.97
N ASN A 755 -1.42 31.74 5.94
CA ASN A 755 -0.75 30.88 6.93
C ASN A 755 -0.60 29.42 6.48
N SER A 756 0.02 29.18 5.31
CA SER A 756 0.38 27.82 4.87
C SER A 756 1.90 27.70 4.76
N PRO A 757 2.57 26.94 5.65
CA PRO A 757 4.03 26.80 5.64
C PRO A 757 4.62 26.29 4.31
N GLU A 758 3.82 25.60 3.50
CA GLU A 758 4.26 25.06 2.22
C GLU A 758 4.36 26.09 1.09
N PHE A 759 3.70 27.26 1.22
CA PHE A 759 3.68 28.27 0.15
C PHE A 759 5.09 28.82 -0.15
N HIS A 760 5.98 28.81 0.85
CA HIS A 760 7.36 29.25 0.73
C HIS A 760 8.39 28.09 0.70
N ASP A 761 7.94 26.86 0.37
CA ASP A 761 8.84 25.70 0.23
C ASP A 761 9.66 25.79 -1.08
N LYS A 762 10.98 25.99 -0.94
CA LYS A 762 11.94 26.03 -2.05
C LYS A 762 11.88 24.78 -2.94
N ILE A 763 11.59 23.60 -2.36
CA ILE A 763 11.54 22.34 -3.12
C ILE A 763 10.36 22.34 -4.09
N LEU A 764 9.21 22.89 -3.70
CA LEU A 764 8.04 22.97 -4.58
C LEU A 764 8.30 23.92 -5.76
N PHE A 765 8.97 25.05 -5.54
CA PHE A 765 9.40 25.93 -6.63
C PHE A 765 10.37 25.22 -7.59
N LYS A 766 11.40 24.57 -7.03
CA LYS A 766 12.37 23.81 -7.81
C LYS A 766 11.70 22.74 -8.68
N ASN A 767 10.79 21.95 -8.10
CA ASN A 767 10.10 20.89 -8.83
C ASN A 767 9.30 21.45 -10.01
N PHE A 768 8.58 22.56 -9.82
CA PHE A 768 7.83 23.20 -10.91
C PHE A 768 8.75 23.72 -12.02
N ILE A 769 9.88 24.35 -11.68
CA ILE A 769 10.88 24.79 -12.67
C ILE A 769 11.46 23.60 -13.43
N ASP A 770 11.79 22.50 -12.72
CA ASP A 770 12.27 21.26 -13.33
C ASP A 770 11.23 20.67 -14.30
N LEU A 771 9.93 20.72 -13.97
CA LEU A 771 8.84 20.29 -14.85
C LEU A 771 8.70 21.17 -16.09
N LEU A 772 8.78 22.50 -15.95
CA LEU A 772 8.78 23.42 -17.08
C LEU A 772 9.95 23.14 -18.04
N ARG A 773 11.12 22.77 -17.52
CA ARG A 773 12.28 22.36 -18.32
C ARG A 773 12.06 21.01 -18.99
N ALA A 774 11.56 20.01 -18.26
CA ALA A 774 11.30 18.67 -18.80
C ALA A 774 10.28 18.69 -19.97
N ARG A 775 9.36 19.65 -19.94
CA ARG A 775 8.36 19.89 -21.00
C ARG A 775 8.81 20.87 -22.07
N ASN A 776 10.08 21.27 -22.08
CA ASN A 776 10.67 22.23 -23.03
C ASN A 776 9.98 23.61 -23.06
N VAL A 777 9.28 23.99 -21.99
CA VAL A 777 8.79 25.38 -21.82
C VAL A 777 9.95 26.30 -21.45
N LEU A 778 10.92 25.78 -20.69
CA LEU A 778 12.17 26.47 -20.37
C LEU A 778 13.37 25.77 -21.00
N GLY A 779 14.19 26.54 -21.70
CA GLY A 779 15.54 26.18 -22.12
C GLY A 779 16.61 26.69 -21.17
N VAL A 780 17.87 26.29 -21.39
CA VAL A 780 19.03 26.82 -20.69
C VAL A 780 20.05 27.28 -21.72
N ASN A 781 20.54 28.52 -21.59
CA ASN A 781 21.57 29.05 -22.49
C ASN A 781 22.99 28.60 -22.10
N ALA A 782 24.01 29.00 -22.86
CA ALA A 782 25.39 28.62 -22.62
C ALA A 782 25.92 29.07 -21.23
N GLU A 783 25.39 30.16 -20.69
CA GLU A 783 25.73 30.70 -19.37
C GLU A 783 24.93 30.06 -18.21
N GLY A 784 24.12 29.03 -18.46
CA GLY A 784 23.33 28.36 -17.42
C GLY A 784 22.09 29.12 -16.97
N ARG A 785 21.62 30.09 -17.74
CA ARG A 785 20.43 30.92 -17.46
C ARG A 785 19.19 30.40 -18.19
N LEU A 786 18.03 30.59 -17.57
CA LEU A 786 16.74 30.10 -18.07
C LEU A 786 16.27 30.97 -19.24
N THR A 787 15.85 30.32 -20.33
CA THR A 787 15.27 30.95 -21.53
C THR A 787 13.86 30.41 -21.76
N TYR A 788 12.98 31.23 -22.35
CA TYR A 788 11.61 30.87 -22.70
C TYR A 788 11.18 31.58 -23.98
N THR A 789 10.09 31.10 -24.58
CA THR A 789 9.46 31.63 -25.79
C THR A 789 8.14 32.35 -25.46
N ASP A 790 7.45 32.88 -26.48
CA ASP A 790 6.19 33.62 -26.37
C ASP A 790 5.01 32.82 -25.78
N MET A 791 5.17 31.50 -25.61
CA MET A 791 4.21 30.65 -24.91
C MET A 791 4.03 31.03 -23.44
N LEU A 792 5.08 31.53 -22.78
CA LEU A 792 5.04 31.81 -21.34
C LEU A 792 4.19 33.05 -20.99
N PRO A 793 4.29 34.20 -21.72
CA PRO A 793 3.36 35.31 -21.58
C PRO A 793 1.88 34.90 -21.74
N ALA A 794 1.54 34.09 -22.74
CA ALA A 794 0.16 33.67 -22.97
C ALA A 794 -0.42 32.83 -21.82
N VAL A 795 0.41 32.06 -21.12
CA VAL A 795 0.02 31.32 -19.90
C VAL A 795 -0.18 32.27 -18.71
N ALA A 796 0.61 33.34 -18.62
CA ALA A 796 0.43 34.36 -17.59
C ALA A 796 -0.88 35.14 -17.78
N ASP A 797 -1.30 35.38 -19.02
CA ASP A 797 -2.58 36.02 -19.33
C ASP A 797 -3.78 35.14 -18.93
N ASP A 798 -3.70 33.83 -19.16
CA ASP A 798 -4.73 32.88 -18.72
C ASP A 798 -4.90 32.84 -17.20
N ALA A 799 -3.87 33.19 -16.43
CA ALA A 799 -3.94 33.23 -14.97
C ALA A 799 -4.99 34.25 -14.47
N GLN A 800 -5.36 35.24 -15.28
CA GLN A 800 -6.43 36.19 -14.97
C GLN A 800 -7.81 35.52 -14.85
N LEU A 801 -8.00 34.39 -15.53
CA LEU A 801 -9.26 33.65 -15.54
C LEU A 801 -9.46 32.79 -14.28
N VAL A 802 -8.38 32.41 -13.60
CA VAL A 802 -8.40 31.42 -12.50
C VAL A 802 -7.94 31.96 -11.15
N LEU A 803 -7.20 33.07 -11.11
CA LEU A 803 -6.73 33.69 -9.86
C LEU A 803 -7.50 34.97 -9.53
N HIS A 804 -7.86 35.15 -8.27
CA HIS A 804 -8.45 36.41 -7.80
C HIS A 804 -7.57 37.61 -8.14
N GLU A 805 -8.22 38.73 -8.50
CA GLU A 805 -7.54 39.98 -8.83
C GLU A 805 -6.63 40.47 -7.71
N GLN A 806 -7.09 40.40 -6.46
CA GLN A 806 -6.30 40.80 -5.29
C GLN A 806 -4.98 40.04 -5.21
N ILE A 807 -5.01 38.72 -5.40
CA ILE A 807 -3.83 37.86 -5.35
C ILE A 807 -2.86 38.17 -6.49
N ARG A 808 -3.37 38.36 -7.71
CA ARG A 808 -2.55 38.78 -8.86
C ARG A 808 -1.86 40.11 -8.58
N ASN A 809 -2.61 41.08 -8.06
CA ASN A 809 -2.07 42.39 -7.69
C ASN A 809 -1.05 42.28 -6.56
N SER A 810 -1.25 41.41 -5.57
CA SER A 810 -0.29 41.12 -4.50
C SER A 810 1.02 40.56 -5.05
N VAL A 811 0.95 39.57 -5.95
CA VAL A 811 2.13 39.01 -6.62
C VAL A 811 2.83 40.11 -7.41
N LEU A 812 2.09 40.86 -8.23
CA LEU A 812 2.64 41.96 -9.04
C LEU A 812 3.27 43.06 -8.17
N GLN A 813 2.66 43.43 -7.05
CA GLN A 813 3.19 44.44 -6.14
C GLN A 813 4.52 43.99 -5.49
N VAL A 814 4.61 42.72 -5.12
CA VAL A 814 5.83 42.13 -4.56
C VAL A 814 6.88 41.90 -5.65
N THR A 815 6.48 41.65 -6.91
CA THR A 815 7.40 41.52 -8.04
C THR A 815 7.85 42.84 -8.61
N HIS A 816 7.07 43.93 -8.59
CA HIS A 816 7.47 45.21 -9.22
C HIS A 816 8.23 46.15 -8.28
N ARG A 817 8.17 45.92 -6.98
CA ARG A 817 9.05 46.56 -5.99
C ARG A 817 10.30 45.70 -5.74
#